data_AF-A0A7W3RPW0-F1
#
_entry.id   AF-A0A7W3RPW0-F1
#
_cell.length_a   1.000
_cell.length_b   1.000
_cell.length_c   1.000
_cell.angle_alpha   90.00
_cell.angle_beta   90.00
_cell.angle_gamma   90.00
#
_symmetry.space_group_name_H-M   'P 1'
#
loop_
_entity.id
_entity.type
_entity.pdbx_description
1 polymer ?
#
loop_
_entity_poly.entity_id
_entity_poly.type
_entity_poly.pdbx_seq_one_letter_code
_entity_poly.pdbx_strand_id
1 'polypeptide(L)'
;MCGIAGIARLGSRTLGAGTDAVLDRLADILDHRGPDEREILRDDAVGLVFTRLALVNPEDGSQPLVSDDGSLVLVANGEVYNHRELAAALPGGARMRTGSDCEVLLHLYRHHGLDFLRDVRGMFALILWDRNTNQLVLARDRFGIKPLYYHRDDARIVLSSEIKGLFADPATPRRFDWERSLATPLLAAAGTFNEAPPTTWFEGVELVPAATVVRLDLADGRTTEHRYWELPEDADEDADARELIGRYGEILEHSVQECVTADTELGLFLSGGIDSSAVLALAGDRRAGMHTFTALTGGTADNGDAEHAAWIARELGVPNHQVVFPAELTPTPEQWLRLLWLTETPMCGPEVYYKHELHRFAREARPGLRGMLLGAASDEFNGGYAQDMGAADWPSFLGILAQLDRGTRLARRPALRHWWAQEPYFLAEKAVDGLEPDPDRIYRAYLRSEYGQIQQYNVWHEDRTAAGSGVEARVPFLDHRLVELCARIPERLRPELLWNKRILREAVGSRLPRRIAERPKVPFFYGEGTYHSYRMLVRLMGADSGALVERALAAPGAADFIDGDRVRAHLAEIGEGRTDAPSVEMLMRVLNMGLLADLAVNAPRLEDTSAGPVLQEITGGGPVADTVAARPELPGDAVLAFAENVLLLTDPAGSDWYLIKDGEIEFVLQAGSPTLAVLRAVDGKSALADLLAPVGAEGDEEARADLGNLLDLGFLAWTG
;
A
#
# COMPACT_ATOMS: atom_id res chain seq x y z
N MET A 1 11.73 7.65 -11.68
CA MET A 1 11.50 7.99 -10.26
C MET A 1 12.78 8.56 -9.70
N CYS A 2 12.72 9.77 -9.14
CA CYS A 2 13.89 10.55 -8.77
C CYS A 2 13.80 10.97 -7.31
N GLY A 3 14.94 11.27 -6.69
CA GLY A 3 14.95 12.04 -5.46
C GLY A 3 14.95 13.53 -5.78
N ILE A 4 14.06 14.29 -5.14
CA ILE A 4 14.08 15.75 -5.18
C ILE A 4 14.14 16.27 -3.76
N ALA A 5 14.99 17.26 -3.54
CA ALA A 5 15.09 17.93 -2.27
C ALA A 5 15.54 19.38 -2.45
N GLY A 6 15.43 20.16 -1.38
CA GLY A 6 15.92 21.52 -1.38
C GLY A 6 15.98 22.13 0.00
N ILE A 7 16.66 23.27 0.07
CA ILE A 7 16.72 24.13 1.24
C ILE A 7 16.64 25.57 0.78
N ALA A 8 15.82 26.36 1.44
CA ALA A 8 15.72 27.78 1.17
C ALA A 8 15.75 28.59 2.46
N ARG A 9 16.37 29.76 2.42
CA ARG A 9 16.44 30.67 3.57
C ARG A 9 15.33 31.71 3.52
N LEU A 10 14.69 31.95 4.67
CA LEU A 10 13.66 32.97 4.83
C LEU A 10 14.28 34.32 5.19
N GLY A 11 13.74 35.40 4.65
CA GLY A 11 14.14 36.78 4.94
C GLY A 11 15.57 37.16 4.50
N SER A 12 16.27 36.28 3.79
CA SER A 12 17.65 36.48 3.33
C SER A 12 17.80 35.96 1.91
N ARG A 13 18.63 36.66 1.12
CA ARG A 13 18.96 36.26 -0.26
C ARG A 13 20.19 35.36 -0.37
N THR A 14 20.74 34.90 0.76
CA THR A 14 21.98 34.11 0.74
C THR A 14 21.93 32.96 1.73
N LEU A 15 22.17 31.76 1.21
CA LEU A 15 22.36 30.53 1.98
C LEU A 15 23.56 30.61 2.94
N GLY A 16 23.47 29.89 4.05
CA GLY A 16 24.52 29.85 5.07
C GLY A 16 25.75 29.03 4.65
N ALA A 17 26.83 29.15 5.42
CA ALA A 17 28.07 28.39 5.20
C ALA A 17 27.90 26.88 5.44
N GLY A 18 26.94 26.45 6.28
CA GLY A 18 26.65 25.04 6.53
C GLY A 18 25.73 24.37 5.51
N THR A 19 25.23 25.11 4.51
CA THR A 19 24.22 24.61 3.58
C THR A 19 24.76 23.52 2.65
N ASP A 20 26.03 23.58 2.24
CA ASP A 20 26.60 22.56 1.33
C ASP A 20 26.56 21.17 1.96
N ALA A 21 26.94 21.07 3.24
CA ALA A 21 26.87 19.82 3.98
C ALA A 21 25.44 19.28 4.14
N VAL A 22 24.42 20.16 4.14
CA VAL A 22 23.00 19.72 4.16
C VAL A 22 22.60 19.21 2.78
N LEU A 23 22.95 19.92 1.70
CA LEU A 23 22.68 19.52 0.33
C LEU A 23 23.34 18.17 0.00
N ASP A 24 24.58 17.97 0.45
CA ASP A 24 25.27 16.70 0.26
C ASP A 24 24.59 15.55 0.99
N ARG A 25 24.17 15.76 2.25
CA ARG A 25 23.41 14.75 3.00
C ARG A 25 22.05 14.45 2.39
N LEU A 26 21.36 15.47 1.87
CA LEU A 26 20.09 15.30 1.16
C LEU A 26 20.27 14.39 -0.07
N ALA A 27 21.34 14.63 -0.83
CA ALA A 27 21.64 13.81 -2.00
C ALA A 27 22.00 12.37 -1.61
N ASP A 28 22.84 12.19 -0.58
CA ASP A 28 23.21 10.86 -0.08
C ASP A 28 21.98 10.07 0.39
N ILE A 29 21.08 10.70 1.16
CA ILE A 29 19.87 10.05 1.68
C ILE A 29 18.89 9.65 0.56
N LEU A 30 18.88 10.37 -0.57
CA LEU A 30 17.96 10.14 -1.68
C LEU A 30 18.61 9.37 -2.85
N ASP A 31 19.85 8.90 -2.70
CA ASP A 31 20.59 8.20 -3.75
C ASP A 31 19.87 6.92 -4.19
N HIS A 32 19.30 6.16 -3.25
CA HIS A 32 18.55 4.93 -3.56
C HIS A 32 17.40 5.16 -4.53
N ARG A 33 16.79 6.36 -4.51
CA ARG A 33 15.70 6.72 -5.42
C ARG A 33 16.19 6.94 -6.85
N GLY A 34 17.38 7.49 -7.01
CA GLY A 34 17.91 7.92 -8.29
C GLY A 34 19.42 7.72 -8.38
N PRO A 35 19.88 6.47 -8.50
CA PRO A 35 21.29 6.12 -8.41
C PRO A 35 22.09 6.40 -9.70
N ASP A 36 21.44 6.84 -10.78
CA ASP A 36 22.09 6.98 -12.09
C ASP A 36 22.81 8.33 -12.25
N GLU A 37 22.32 9.40 -11.62
CA GLU A 37 22.90 10.75 -11.72
C GLU A 37 22.57 11.58 -10.47
N ARG A 38 23.46 12.50 -10.08
CA ARG A 38 23.28 13.42 -8.95
C ARG A 38 23.66 14.83 -9.37
N GLU A 39 22.77 15.77 -9.11
CA GLU A 39 22.98 17.19 -9.38
C GLU A 39 22.60 18.03 -8.16
N ILE A 40 23.41 19.06 -7.90
CA ILE A 40 23.21 20.01 -6.80
C ILE A 40 23.31 21.42 -7.35
N LEU A 41 22.23 22.17 -7.24
CA LEU A 41 22.23 23.61 -7.46
C LEU A 41 22.38 24.32 -6.12
N ARG A 42 23.31 25.25 -6.05
CA ARG A 42 23.40 26.25 -4.99
C ARG A 42 23.35 27.63 -5.61
N ASP A 43 22.28 28.37 -5.34
CA ASP A 43 22.09 29.69 -5.94
C ASP A 43 21.33 30.64 -5.02
N ASP A 44 22.00 31.74 -4.65
CA ASP A 44 21.49 32.78 -3.74
C ASP A 44 20.84 32.20 -2.47
N ALA A 45 19.51 32.23 -2.39
CA ALA A 45 18.71 31.84 -1.23
C ALA A 45 18.25 30.38 -1.26
N VAL A 46 18.49 29.66 -2.36
CA VAL A 46 17.91 28.35 -2.64
C VAL A 46 19.01 27.36 -3.03
N GLY A 47 18.93 26.17 -2.44
CA GLY A 47 19.70 25.01 -2.86
C GLY A 47 18.74 23.90 -3.25
N LEU A 48 18.99 23.25 -4.37
CA LEU A 48 18.19 22.12 -4.87
C LEU A 48 19.08 20.91 -5.08
N VAL A 49 18.52 19.74 -4.82
CA VAL A 49 19.15 18.44 -5.02
C VAL A 49 18.25 17.61 -5.91
N PHE A 50 18.88 16.94 -6.88
CA PHE A 50 18.23 15.98 -7.75
C PHE A 50 19.07 14.70 -7.82
N THR A 51 18.45 13.55 -7.56
CA THR A 51 19.02 12.23 -7.81
C THR A 51 18.15 11.53 -8.85
N ARG A 52 18.73 11.03 -9.93
CA ARG A 52 17.99 10.60 -11.13
C ARG A 52 17.94 9.09 -11.26
N LEU A 53 16.75 8.56 -11.56
CA LEU A 53 16.61 7.27 -12.24
C LEU A 53 16.30 7.53 -13.71
N ALA A 54 17.18 7.12 -14.61
CA ALA A 54 17.02 7.35 -16.03
C ALA A 54 16.02 6.34 -16.62
N LEU A 55 14.78 6.76 -16.81
CA LEU A 55 13.66 5.95 -17.35
C LEU A 55 13.27 6.38 -18.77
N VAL A 56 13.15 7.70 -18.98
CA VAL A 56 12.86 8.37 -20.26
C VAL A 56 14.03 9.30 -20.59
N ASN A 57 14.47 9.30 -21.86
CA ASN A 57 15.54 10.10 -22.43
C ASN A 57 16.82 10.12 -21.56
N PRO A 58 17.51 8.96 -21.39
CA PRO A 58 18.67 8.83 -20.51
C PRO A 58 19.80 9.83 -20.81
N GLU A 59 19.93 10.31 -22.05
CA GLU A 59 21.06 11.15 -22.49
C GLU A 59 20.96 12.64 -22.13
N ASP A 60 19.77 13.24 -22.05
CA ASP A 60 19.58 14.71 -21.94
C ASP A 60 18.35 15.11 -21.09
N GLY A 61 18.21 14.46 -19.93
CA GLY A 61 17.10 14.63 -18.99
C GLY A 61 17.52 15.01 -17.58
N SER A 62 18.74 15.54 -17.43
CA SER A 62 19.26 16.00 -16.14
C SER A 62 18.49 17.21 -15.63
N GLN A 63 18.43 17.37 -14.31
CA GLN A 63 17.74 18.47 -13.64
C GLN A 63 18.67 19.08 -12.58
N PRO A 64 18.60 20.39 -12.31
CA PRO A 64 17.44 21.26 -12.52
C PRO A 64 17.20 21.71 -13.97
N LEU A 65 15.92 21.76 -14.34
CA LEU A 65 15.46 22.34 -15.60
C LEU A 65 15.35 23.86 -15.43
N VAL A 66 15.95 24.62 -16.34
CA VAL A 66 16.02 26.09 -16.24
C VAL A 66 15.40 26.73 -17.47
N SER A 67 14.53 27.71 -17.27
CA SER A 67 13.89 28.43 -18.38
C SER A 67 14.88 29.28 -19.20
N ASP A 68 14.49 29.66 -20.42
CA ASP A 68 15.35 30.40 -21.37
C ASP A 68 15.98 31.69 -20.83
N ASP A 69 15.20 32.44 -20.07
CA ASP A 69 15.59 33.69 -19.41
C ASP A 69 16.21 33.47 -18.03
N GLY A 70 16.32 32.20 -17.59
CA GLY A 70 16.80 31.82 -16.27
C GLY A 70 15.88 32.23 -15.13
N SER A 71 14.64 32.68 -15.36
CA SER A 71 13.79 33.13 -14.25
C SER A 71 13.18 31.99 -13.43
N LEU A 72 13.02 30.81 -14.04
CA LEU A 72 12.41 29.64 -13.42
C LEU A 72 13.41 28.49 -13.36
N VAL A 73 13.45 27.81 -12.22
CA VAL A 73 14.26 26.61 -11.99
C VAL A 73 13.34 25.52 -11.44
N LEU A 74 13.37 24.32 -12.02
CA LEU A 74 12.48 23.22 -11.67
C LEU A 74 13.29 21.95 -11.40
N VAL A 75 12.96 21.27 -10.31
CA VAL A 75 13.23 19.83 -10.13
C VAL A 75 11.92 19.09 -9.92
N ALA A 76 11.78 17.92 -10.53
CA ALA A 76 10.58 17.11 -10.53
C ALA A 76 10.92 15.62 -10.43
N ASN A 77 10.16 14.90 -9.62
CA ASN A 77 10.13 13.45 -9.56
C ASN A 77 8.81 12.97 -10.14
N GLY A 78 8.85 12.27 -11.28
CA GLY A 78 7.65 11.74 -11.92
C GLY A 78 7.70 11.78 -13.43
N GLU A 79 6.51 11.72 -14.03
CA GLU A 79 6.27 11.65 -15.48
C GLU A 79 5.08 12.54 -15.86
N VAL A 80 5.22 13.31 -16.93
CA VAL A 80 4.17 14.07 -17.61
C VAL A 80 3.88 13.39 -18.95
N TYR A 81 2.95 12.42 -18.92
CA TYR A 81 2.64 11.57 -20.07
C TYR A 81 2.22 12.36 -21.31
N ASN A 82 1.50 13.46 -21.12
CA ASN A 82 0.99 14.30 -22.21
C ASN A 82 1.86 15.54 -22.52
N HIS A 83 3.14 15.54 -22.14
CA HIS A 83 4.03 16.71 -22.31
C HIS A 83 4.08 17.22 -23.75
N ARG A 84 4.07 16.34 -24.76
CA ARG A 84 4.10 16.73 -26.18
C ARG A 84 2.81 17.43 -26.62
N GLU A 85 1.67 16.93 -26.15
CA GLU A 85 0.35 17.53 -26.40
C GLU A 85 0.28 18.92 -25.77
N LEU A 86 0.69 19.03 -24.51
CA LEU A 86 0.72 20.29 -23.75
C LEU A 86 1.65 21.32 -24.39
N ALA A 87 2.86 20.91 -24.78
CA ALA A 87 3.82 21.78 -25.46
C ALA A 87 3.25 22.31 -26.80
N ALA A 88 2.58 21.45 -27.57
CA ALA A 88 1.96 21.85 -28.84
C ALA A 88 0.73 22.75 -28.66
N ALA A 89 -0.02 22.60 -27.57
CA ALA A 89 -1.22 23.39 -27.27
C ALA A 89 -0.92 24.82 -26.79
N LEU A 90 0.29 25.09 -26.31
CA LEU A 90 0.69 26.43 -25.88
C LEU A 90 0.72 27.42 -27.08
N PRO A 91 0.41 28.71 -26.87
CA PRO A 91 0.42 29.70 -27.96
C PRO A 91 1.79 29.77 -28.66
N GLY A 92 1.80 29.41 -29.96
CA GLY A 92 3.02 29.37 -30.78
C GLY A 92 3.82 28.06 -30.67
N GLY A 93 3.40 27.12 -29.81
CA GLY A 93 4.11 25.89 -29.48
C GLY A 93 5.33 26.14 -28.60
N ALA A 94 5.45 25.42 -27.49
CA ALA A 94 6.65 25.45 -26.67
C ALA A 94 7.77 24.63 -27.34
N ARG A 95 8.94 25.25 -27.49
CA ARG A 95 10.14 24.55 -27.94
C ARG A 95 10.89 24.02 -26.73
N MET A 96 10.71 22.72 -26.48
CA MET A 96 11.48 21.97 -25.49
C MET A 96 12.97 21.98 -25.86
N ARG A 97 13.84 22.19 -24.86
CA ARG A 97 15.30 22.24 -25.00
C ARG A 97 15.99 20.97 -24.52
N THR A 98 15.33 20.23 -23.65
CA THR A 98 15.78 18.96 -23.08
C THR A 98 14.87 17.83 -23.59
N GLY A 99 15.30 16.60 -23.33
CA GLY A 99 14.44 15.42 -23.51
C GLY A 99 13.46 15.20 -22.35
N SER A 100 13.51 15.99 -21.28
CA SER A 100 12.65 15.76 -20.12
C SER A 100 11.19 16.13 -20.44
N ASP A 101 10.29 15.19 -20.18
CA ASP A 101 8.85 15.38 -20.14
C ASP A 101 8.44 16.50 -19.16
N CYS A 102 9.16 16.65 -18.05
CA CYS A 102 8.88 17.64 -17.02
C CYS A 102 9.22 19.09 -17.40
N GLU A 103 10.03 19.34 -18.45
CA GLU A 103 10.35 20.72 -18.87
C GLU A 103 9.11 21.50 -19.30
N VAL A 104 8.06 20.81 -19.79
CA VAL A 104 6.81 21.45 -20.22
C VAL A 104 6.17 22.24 -19.08
N LEU A 105 6.40 21.82 -17.82
CA LEU A 105 5.85 22.45 -16.63
C LEU A 105 6.38 23.89 -16.44
N LEU A 106 7.62 24.18 -16.87
CA LEU A 106 8.15 25.55 -16.86
C LEU A 106 7.34 26.46 -17.78
N HIS A 107 7.01 25.96 -18.98
CA HIS A 107 6.24 26.70 -19.97
C HIS A 107 4.79 26.88 -19.56
N LEU A 108 4.17 25.84 -18.98
CA LEU A 108 2.81 25.88 -18.48
C LEU A 108 2.70 26.87 -17.31
N TYR A 109 3.62 26.83 -16.34
CA TYR A 109 3.61 27.76 -15.20
C TYR A 109 3.71 29.21 -15.67
N ARG A 110 4.62 29.49 -16.60
CA ARG A 110 4.78 30.82 -17.19
C ARG A 110 3.49 31.33 -17.86
N HIS A 111 2.74 30.44 -18.51
CA HIS A 111 1.57 30.84 -19.29
C HIS A 111 0.27 30.86 -18.48
N HIS A 112 0.10 29.91 -17.57
CA HIS A 112 -1.15 29.67 -16.84
C HIS A 112 -1.07 30.00 -15.35
N GLY A 113 0.11 30.39 -14.83
CA GLY A 113 0.28 30.68 -13.41
C GLY A 113 0.00 29.44 -12.56
N LEU A 114 -0.92 29.56 -11.60
CA LEU A 114 -1.22 28.46 -10.66
C LEU A 114 -2.08 27.34 -11.27
N ASP A 115 -2.76 27.60 -12.39
CA ASP A 115 -3.59 26.61 -13.08
C ASP A 115 -2.78 25.71 -14.03
N PHE A 116 -1.45 25.82 -14.01
CA PHE A 116 -0.57 25.13 -14.97
C PHE A 116 -0.63 23.60 -14.93
N LEU A 117 -1.15 23.01 -13.85
CA LEU A 117 -1.30 21.57 -13.68
C LEU A 117 -2.69 21.05 -14.08
N ARG A 118 -3.64 21.94 -14.39
CA ARG A 118 -5.04 21.57 -14.66
C ARG A 118 -5.15 20.52 -15.77
N ASP A 119 -4.40 20.68 -16.86
CA ASP A 119 -4.52 19.79 -18.02
C ASP A 119 -3.39 18.73 -18.07
N VAL A 120 -2.57 18.64 -17.01
CA VAL A 120 -1.44 17.71 -16.92
C VAL A 120 -1.93 16.29 -16.57
N ARG A 121 -1.50 15.31 -17.38
CA ARG A 121 -1.68 13.87 -17.13
C ARG A 121 -0.34 13.27 -16.74
N GLY A 122 -0.28 12.70 -15.56
CA GLY A 122 0.98 12.24 -15.01
C GLY A 122 0.91 11.93 -13.54
N MET A 123 2.04 11.46 -13.03
CA MET A 123 2.33 11.30 -11.61
C MET A 123 3.57 12.12 -11.34
N PHE A 124 3.54 13.06 -10.40
CA PHE A 124 4.65 13.98 -10.21
C PHE A 124 4.60 14.66 -8.86
N ALA A 125 5.80 14.97 -8.37
CA ALA A 125 6.04 15.94 -7.33
C ALA A 125 7.08 16.92 -7.87
N LEU A 126 6.93 18.21 -7.59
CA LEU A 126 7.85 19.24 -8.10
C LEU A 126 8.20 20.30 -7.07
N ILE A 127 9.40 20.84 -7.23
CA ILE A 127 9.90 22.05 -6.58
C ILE A 127 10.31 23.00 -7.70
N LEU A 128 9.56 24.10 -7.85
CA LEU A 128 9.89 25.18 -8.77
C LEU A 128 10.29 26.42 -7.98
N TRP A 129 11.40 27.04 -8.35
CA TRP A 129 11.82 28.34 -7.84
C TRP A 129 11.59 29.40 -8.90
N ASP A 130 10.72 30.36 -8.59
CA ASP A 130 10.52 31.57 -9.38
C ASP A 130 11.39 32.69 -8.82
N ARG A 131 12.47 33.03 -9.53
CA ARG A 131 13.43 34.06 -9.14
C ARG A 131 12.84 35.47 -9.22
N ASN A 132 11.83 35.70 -10.06
CA ASN A 132 11.22 37.02 -10.23
C ASN A 132 10.37 37.39 -9.01
N THR A 133 9.59 36.42 -8.53
CA THR A 133 8.75 36.61 -7.35
C THR A 133 9.46 36.23 -6.05
N ASN A 134 10.61 35.56 -6.14
CA ASN A 134 11.35 34.98 -5.02
C ASN A 134 10.49 34.01 -4.21
N GLN A 135 9.79 33.12 -4.91
CA GLN A 135 8.88 32.14 -4.34
C GLN A 135 9.27 30.73 -4.72
N LEU A 136 9.06 29.80 -3.78
CA LEU A 136 8.99 28.38 -4.11
C LEU A 136 7.55 28.01 -4.44
N VAL A 137 7.40 27.18 -5.47
CA VAL A 137 6.14 26.61 -5.92
C VAL A 137 6.29 25.10 -5.83
N LEU A 138 5.58 24.50 -4.89
CA LEU A 138 5.57 23.06 -4.65
C LEU A 138 4.25 22.50 -5.17
N ALA A 139 4.26 21.33 -5.78
CA ALA A 139 3.02 20.69 -6.18
C ALA A 139 3.16 19.17 -6.25
N ARG A 140 2.01 18.50 -6.14
CA ARG A 140 1.86 17.06 -6.39
C ARG A 140 0.74 16.80 -7.39
N ASP A 141 0.81 15.64 -8.03
CA ASP A 141 -0.26 15.11 -8.87
C ASP A 141 -1.58 14.92 -8.09
N ARG A 142 -2.65 14.63 -8.83
CA ARG A 142 -4.02 14.58 -8.30
C ARG A 142 -4.22 13.56 -7.20
N PHE A 143 -3.49 12.45 -7.23
CA PHE A 143 -3.67 11.35 -6.29
C PHE A 143 -2.52 11.26 -5.29
N GLY A 144 -1.57 12.21 -5.34
CA GLY A 144 -0.39 12.19 -4.51
C GLY A 144 0.49 10.97 -4.75
N ILE A 145 0.55 10.46 -5.99
CA ILE A 145 1.34 9.27 -6.34
C ILE A 145 2.81 9.51 -6.00
N LYS A 146 3.35 10.69 -6.35
CA LYS A 146 4.71 11.06 -5.98
C LYS A 146 4.75 11.87 -4.69
N PRO A 147 5.59 11.50 -3.70
CA PRO A 147 5.63 12.18 -2.42
C PRO A 147 6.46 13.48 -2.44
N LEU A 148 6.07 14.44 -1.59
CA LEU A 148 6.85 15.65 -1.31
C LEU A 148 6.49 16.20 0.07
N TYR A 149 7.49 16.34 0.93
CA TYR A 149 7.37 16.80 2.30
C TYR A 149 8.23 18.04 2.50
N TYR A 150 7.89 18.82 3.52
CA TYR A 150 8.70 19.94 3.95
C TYR A 150 8.67 20.15 5.46
N HIS A 151 9.73 20.75 5.96
CA HIS A 151 9.82 21.34 7.28
C HIS A 151 10.11 22.82 7.12
N ARG A 152 9.57 23.65 8.02
CA ARG A 152 9.89 25.08 8.08
C ARG A 152 9.99 25.57 9.51
N ASP A 153 10.86 26.54 9.70
CA ASP A 153 10.98 27.35 10.91
C ASP A 153 11.03 28.84 10.53
N ASP A 154 11.31 29.73 11.50
CA ASP A 154 11.41 31.18 11.26
C ASP A 154 12.57 31.59 10.33
N ALA A 155 13.53 30.70 10.09
CA ALA A 155 14.78 30.99 9.38
C ALA A 155 14.87 30.33 8.00
N ARG A 156 14.24 29.17 7.78
CA ARG A 156 14.41 28.37 6.57
C ARG A 156 13.30 27.35 6.34
N ILE A 157 13.29 26.83 5.11
CA ILE A 157 12.46 25.71 4.65
C ILE A 157 13.40 24.61 4.14
N VAL A 158 13.10 23.36 4.48
CA VAL A 158 13.76 22.16 3.95
C VAL A 158 12.70 21.30 3.28
N LEU A 159 13.04 20.73 2.12
CA LEU A 159 12.14 20.01 1.22
C LEU A 159 12.74 18.67 0.86
N SER A 160 11.92 17.63 0.73
CA SER A 160 12.38 16.31 0.32
C SER A 160 11.23 15.44 -0.18
N SER A 161 11.49 14.60 -1.18
CA SER A 161 10.56 13.54 -1.61
C SER A 161 10.31 12.48 -0.54
N GLU A 162 11.20 12.34 0.45
CA GLU A 162 11.05 11.40 1.57
C GLU A 162 11.29 12.10 2.92
N ILE A 163 10.58 11.67 3.97
CA ILE A 163 10.58 12.34 5.27
C ILE A 163 11.99 12.35 5.89
N LYS A 164 12.71 11.23 5.80
CA LYS A 164 14.08 11.09 6.30
C LYS A 164 15.07 12.06 5.67
N GLY A 165 14.80 12.52 4.45
CA GLY A 165 15.59 13.59 3.82
C GLY A 165 15.51 14.90 4.60
N LEU A 166 14.36 15.24 5.20
CA LEU A 166 14.23 16.47 6.00
C LEU A 166 15.16 16.46 7.23
N PHE A 167 15.48 15.29 7.77
CA PHE A 167 16.41 15.12 8.89
C PHE A 167 17.88 15.31 8.49
N ALA A 168 18.19 15.49 7.20
CA ALA A 168 19.51 15.96 6.76
C ALA A 168 19.86 17.32 7.34
N ASP A 169 18.84 18.14 7.63
CA ASP A 169 19.00 19.40 8.33
C ASP A 169 18.84 19.22 9.85
N PRO A 170 19.86 19.52 10.67
CA PRO A 170 19.79 19.34 12.12
C PRO A 170 18.74 20.19 12.86
N ALA A 171 18.16 21.22 12.22
CA ALA A 171 17.07 21.99 12.85
C ALA A 171 15.70 21.34 12.69
N THR A 172 15.54 20.42 11.73
CA THR A 172 14.29 19.68 11.57
C THR A 172 14.05 18.82 12.82
N PRO A 173 12.88 18.94 13.49
CA PRO A 173 12.57 18.12 14.66
C PRO A 173 12.61 16.64 14.33
N ARG A 174 13.43 15.88 15.07
CA ARG A 174 13.57 14.43 14.94
C ARG A 174 12.72 13.73 16.01
N ARG A 175 11.41 13.98 15.98
CA ARG A 175 10.44 13.47 16.98
C ARG A 175 9.24 12.84 16.30
N PHE A 176 8.86 11.66 16.75
CA PHE A 176 7.64 10.99 16.32
C PHE A 176 6.42 11.63 16.99
N ASP A 177 5.37 11.87 16.23
CA ASP A 177 4.12 12.49 16.69
C ASP A 177 3.15 11.39 17.15
N TRP A 178 3.32 10.96 18.39
CA TRP A 178 2.54 9.87 18.99
C TRP A 178 1.04 10.16 19.02
N GLU A 179 0.64 11.35 19.49
CA GLU A 179 -0.77 11.72 19.65
C GLU A 179 -1.49 11.77 18.30
N ARG A 180 -0.89 12.42 17.28
CA ARG A 180 -1.48 12.47 15.95
C ARG A 180 -1.53 11.09 15.27
N SER A 181 -0.49 10.28 15.48
CA SER A 181 -0.44 8.92 14.93
C SER A 181 -1.56 8.05 15.51
N LEU A 182 -1.70 8.02 16.83
CA LEU A 182 -2.76 7.26 17.53
C LEU A 182 -4.17 7.78 17.22
N ALA A 183 -4.30 9.08 16.94
CA ALA A 183 -5.57 9.68 16.52
C ALA A 183 -5.97 9.36 15.07
N THR A 184 -5.08 8.75 14.27
CA THR A 184 -5.34 8.47 12.85
C THR A 184 -6.27 7.25 12.68
N PRO A 185 -7.49 7.40 12.14
CA PRO A 185 -8.48 6.32 12.08
C PRO A 185 -8.01 5.08 11.32
N LEU A 186 -7.31 5.28 10.20
CA LEU A 186 -6.77 4.20 9.37
C LEU A 186 -5.79 3.32 10.14
N LEU A 187 -4.92 3.93 10.96
CA LEU A 187 -3.94 3.21 11.77
C LEU A 187 -4.63 2.31 12.80
N ALA A 188 -5.67 2.85 13.46
CA ALA A 188 -6.44 2.18 14.49
C ALA A 188 -7.49 1.19 13.94
N ALA A 189 -7.59 1.00 12.62
CA ALA A 189 -8.66 0.24 11.97
C ALA A 189 -10.06 0.66 12.48
N ALA A 190 -10.26 1.96 12.67
CA ALA A 190 -11.49 2.49 13.25
C ALA A 190 -12.68 2.26 12.31
N GLY A 191 -13.86 1.97 12.89
CA GLY A 191 -15.13 1.86 12.16
C GLY A 191 -15.69 3.20 11.69
N THR A 192 -14.88 3.99 10.98
CA THR A 192 -15.19 5.33 10.48
C THR A 192 -14.51 5.55 9.12
N PHE A 193 -15.10 6.37 8.26
CA PHE A 193 -14.37 6.91 7.10
C PHE A 193 -13.16 7.75 7.51
N ASN A 194 -12.10 7.67 6.71
CA ASN A 194 -10.90 8.49 6.85
C ASN A 194 -11.08 9.82 6.08
N GLU A 195 -11.48 10.87 6.77
CA GLU A 195 -11.65 12.22 6.20
C GLU A 195 -10.51 13.18 6.58
N ALA A 196 -9.55 12.71 7.38
CA ALA A 196 -8.43 13.53 7.81
C ALA A 196 -7.39 13.65 6.68
N PRO A 197 -6.66 14.78 6.59
CA PRO A 197 -5.49 14.88 5.73
C PRO A 197 -4.46 13.80 6.10
N PRO A 198 -3.64 13.34 5.14
CA PRO A 198 -2.58 12.39 5.42
C PRO A 198 -1.66 12.82 6.58
N THR A 199 -1.46 11.91 7.52
CA THR A 199 -0.51 11.99 8.63
C THR A 199 0.91 11.69 8.16
N THR A 200 1.86 12.53 8.58
CA THR A 200 3.30 12.40 8.31
C THR A 200 4.06 11.66 9.40
N TRP A 201 3.41 11.34 10.52
CA TRP A 201 3.93 10.59 11.69
C TRP A 201 5.02 11.28 12.52
N PHE A 202 5.58 12.41 12.05
CA PHE A 202 6.65 13.14 12.73
C PHE A 202 6.28 14.61 12.98
N GLU A 203 6.73 15.14 14.10
CA GLU A 203 6.49 16.53 14.47
C GLU A 203 7.20 17.50 13.52
N GLY A 204 6.54 18.60 13.17
CA GLY A 204 7.13 19.63 12.31
C GLY A 204 7.32 19.21 10.84
N VAL A 205 6.83 18.04 10.45
CA VAL A 205 6.83 17.58 9.05
C VAL A 205 5.46 17.81 8.43
N GLU A 206 5.44 18.61 7.38
CA GLU A 206 4.27 18.91 6.55
C GLU A 206 4.34 18.12 5.24
N LEU A 207 3.18 17.67 4.73
CA LEU A 207 3.05 17.04 3.42
C LEU A 207 2.46 18.06 2.45
N VAL A 208 3.04 18.19 1.25
CA VAL A 208 2.40 18.96 0.17
C VAL A 208 1.09 18.24 -0.19
N PRO A 209 -0.09 18.88 -0.13
CA PRO A 209 -1.34 18.19 -0.42
C PRO A 209 -1.40 17.71 -1.87
N ALA A 210 -2.06 16.57 -2.12
CA ALA A 210 -2.37 16.13 -3.48
C ALA A 210 -3.25 17.18 -4.19
N ALA A 211 -3.19 17.19 -5.52
CA ALA A 211 -3.99 18.09 -6.36
C ALA A 211 -3.83 19.60 -6.05
N THR A 212 -2.73 19.99 -5.39
CA THR A 212 -2.56 21.34 -4.84
C THR A 212 -1.20 21.92 -5.21
N VAL A 213 -1.19 23.20 -5.57
CA VAL A 213 0.00 24.04 -5.70
C VAL A 213 0.16 24.85 -4.43
N VAL A 214 1.29 24.68 -3.74
CA VAL A 214 1.66 25.43 -2.54
C VAL A 214 2.72 26.45 -2.93
N ARG A 215 2.43 27.74 -2.74
CA ARG A 215 3.42 28.81 -2.87
C ARG A 215 3.98 29.19 -1.52
N LEU A 216 5.29 29.31 -1.43
CA LEU A 216 6.02 29.78 -0.26
C LEU A 216 6.82 31.03 -0.64
N ASP A 217 6.51 32.14 0.03
CA ASP A 217 7.25 33.40 -0.13
C ASP A 217 8.53 33.35 0.70
N LEU A 218 9.69 33.48 0.05
CA LEU A 218 10.97 33.42 0.77
C LEU A 218 11.30 34.70 1.53
N ALA A 219 10.53 35.79 1.37
CA ALA A 219 10.73 37.01 2.15
C ALA A 219 10.26 36.85 3.60
N ASP A 220 9.14 36.17 3.83
CA ASP A 220 8.48 36.10 5.14
C ASP A 220 7.97 34.69 5.52
N GLY A 221 8.15 33.69 4.66
CA GLY A 221 7.70 32.31 4.89
C GLY A 221 6.20 32.10 4.67
N ARG A 222 5.47 33.12 4.20
CA ARG A 222 4.02 33.02 4.00
C ARG A 222 3.68 31.97 2.95
N THR A 223 2.70 31.14 3.28
CA THR A 223 2.19 30.08 2.39
C THR A 223 0.82 30.43 1.84
N THR A 224 0.59 30.11 0.56
CA THR A 224 -0.75 30.08 -0.02
C THR A 224 -0.94 28.79 -0.79
N GLU A 225 -2.16 28.26 -0.77
CA GLU A 225 -2.52 27.04 -1.48
C GLU A 225 -3.48 27.36 -2.61
N HIS A 226 -3.31 26.67 -3.73
CA HIS A 226 -4.21 26.67 -4.88
C HIS A 226 -4.50 25.23 -5.27
N ARG A 227 -5.69 24.75 -4.93
CA ARG A 227 -6.14 23.43 -5.32
C ARG A 227 -6.61 23.47 -6.78
N TYR A 228 -5.91 22.75 -7.66
CA TYR A 228 -6.20 22.77 -9.10
C TYR A 228 -7.16 21.65 -9.53
N TRP A 229 -7.46 20.70 -8.65
CA TRP A 229 -8.37 19.60 -8.90
C TRP A 229 -9.04 19.11 -7.62
N GLU A 230 -10.30 18.69 -7.73
CA GLU A 230 -11.07 18.01 -6.68
C GLU A 230 -11.82 16.83 -7.30
N LEU A 231 -12.04 15.79 -6.51
CA LEU A 231 -12.87 14.66 -6.91
C LEU A 231 -14.30 15.18 -7.20
N PRO A 232 -14.87 14.90 -8.39
CA PRO A 232 -16.22 15.36 -8.71
C PRO A 232 -17.27 14.85 -7.73
N GLU A 233 -18.19 15.74 -7.34
CA GLU A 233 -19.34 15.40 -6.50
C GLU A 233 -20.67 15.39 -7.28
N ASP A 234 -20.66 15.77 -8.56
CA ASP A 234 -21.84 15.74 -9.42
C ASP A 234 -21.99 14.39 -10.14
N ALA A 235 -23.25 13.97 -10.34
CA ALA A 235 -23.59 12.80 -11.15
C ALA A 235 -24.01 13.21 -12.56
N ASP A 236 -23.70 12.38 -13.55
CA ASP A 236 -24.24 12.48 -14.90
C ASP A 236 -25.55 11.69 -14.98
N GLU A 237 -26.67 12.36 -14.66
CA GLU A 237 -27.99 11.72 -14.56
C GLU A 237 -28.50 11.16 -15.90
N ASP A 238 -28.01 11.69 -17.02
CA ASP A 238 -28.38 11.28 -18.37
C ASP A 238 -27.49 10.14 -18.92
N ALA A 239 -26.48 9.70 -18.15
CA ALA A 239 -25.52 8.70 -18.61
C ALA A 239 -26.16 7.32 -18.90
N ASP A 240 -25.73 6.70 -20.00
CA ASP A 240 -26.06 5.32 -20.36
C ASP A 240 -24.96 4.35 -19.90
N ALA A 241 -25.35 3.19 -19.37
CA ALA A 241 -24.42 2.20 -18.84
C ALA A 241 -23.43 1.70 -19.90
N ARG A 242 -23.88 1.45 -21.14
CA ARG A 242 -23.00 0.95 -22.21
C ARG A 242 -22.03 2.02 -22.68
N GLU A 243 -22.47 3.27 -22.74
CA GLU A 243 -21.59 4.39 -23.06
C GLU A 243 -20.49 4.55 -22.00
N LEU A 244 -20.85 4.48 -20.72
CA LEU A 244 -19.89 4.54 -19.61
C LEU A 244 -18.86 3.41 -19.69
N ILE A 245 -19.28 2.18 -19.96
CA ILE A 245 -18.39 1.02 -20.14
C ILE A 245 -17.43 1.23 -21.32
N GLY A 246 -17.95 1.69 -22.47
CA GLY A 246 -17.13 1.97 -23.65
C GLY A 246 -16.08 3.04 -23.38
N ARG A 247 -16.49 4.18 -22.82
CA ARG A 247 -15.59 5.28 -22.46
C ARG A 247 -14.56 4.86 -21.42
N TYR A 248 -14.95 4.09 -20.42
CA TYR A 248 -14.03 3.54 -19.43
C TYR A 248 -12.94 2.68 -20.10
N GLY A 249 -13.32 1.79 -21.02
CA GLY A 249 -12.38 0.95 -21.76
C GLY A 249 -11.39 1.76 -22.61
N GLU A 250 -11.88 2.79 -23.31
CA GLU A 250 -11.05 3.69 -24.11
C GLU A 250 -10.04 4.47 -23.26
N ILE A 251 -10.49 5.03 -22.13
CA ILE A 251 -9.62 5.78 -21.23
C ILE A 251 -8.58 4.84 -20.59
N LEU A 252 -8.98 3.64 -20.16
CA LEU A 252 -8.05 2.68 -19.56
C LEU A 252 -7.00 2.20 -20.57
N GLU A 253 -7.40 1.90 -21.81
CA GLU A 253 -6.46 1.56 -22.88
C GLU A 253 -5.47 2.72 -23.10
N HIS A 254 -5.96 3.96 -23.19
CA HIS A 254 -5.10 5.13 -23.34
C HIS A 254 -4.13 5.31 -22.18
N SER A 255 -4.61 5.19 -20.94
CA SER A 255 -3.80 5.31 -19.72
C SER A 255 -2.69 4.26 -19.69
N VAL A 256 -3.00 3.01 -20.02
CA VAL A 256 -2.00 1.94 -20.11
C VAL A 256 -0.96 2.25 -21.19
N GLN A 257 -1.38 2.76 -22.35
CA GLN A 257 -0.48 3.15 -23.44
C GLN A 257 0.47 4.31 -23.05
N GLU A 258 -0.03 5.28 -22.27
CA GLU A 258 0.79 6.33 -21.67
C GLU A 258 1.81 5.73 -20.68
N CYS A 259 1.39 4.83 -19.79
CA CYS A 259 2.25 4.24 -18.77
C CYS A 259 3.30 3.24 -19.33
N VAL A 260 3.08 2.59 -20.49
CA VAL A 260 4.07 1.70 -21.12
C VAL A 260 5.11 2.44 -21.96
N THR A 261 5.03 3.78 -22.03
CA THR A 261 6.01 4.60 -22.76
C THR A 261 7.26 4.80 -21.90
N ALA A 262 8.36 4.11 -22.25
CA ALA A 262 9.68 4.25 -21.63
C ALA A 262 10.79 3.89 -22.64
N ASP A 263 12.01 4.39 -22.39
CA ASP A 263 13.22 4.05 -23.17
C ASP A 263 14.03 2.90 -22.53
N THR A 264 13.56 2.42 -21.38
CA THR A 264 14.15 1.33 -20.61
C THR A 264 13.13 0.20 -20.40
N GLU A 265 13.59 -0.92 -19.87
CA GLU A 265 12.74 -2.09 -19.68
C GLU A 265 11.67 -1.85 -18.59
N LEU A 266 10.44 -2.28 -18.89
CA LEU A 266 9.31 -2.26 -17.98
C LEU A 266 8.89 -3.69 -17.61
N GLY A 267 8.61 -3.90 -16.33
CA GLY A 267 7.95 -5.10 -15.83
C GLY A 267 6.48 -4.86 -15.48
N LEU A 268 5.80 -5.93 -15.06
CA LEU A 268 4.44 -5.85 -14.51
C LEU A 268 4.26 -6.81 -13.34
N PHE A 269 3.65 -6.34 -12.25
CA PHE A 269 3.19 -7.22 -11.17
C PHE A 269 1.88 -7.88 -11.59
N LEU A 270 1.91 -9.21 -11.74
CA LEU A 270 0.80 -10.01 -12.23
C LEU A 270 0.24 -10.87 -11.10
N SER A 271 -0.93 -10.52 -10.60
CA SER A 271 -1.62 -11.25 -9.52
C SER A 271 -2.56 -12.34 -10.02
N GLY A 272 -2.84 -12.42 -11.32
CA GLY A 272 -3.86 -13.32 -11.86
C GLY A 272 -5.30 -12.83 -11.65
N GLY A 273 -5.48 -11.69 -10.98
CA GLY A 273 -6.75 -10.96 -10.91
C GLY A 273 -7.03 -10.13 -12.18
N ILE A 274 -8.24 -9.56 -12.26
CA ILE A 274 -8.69 -8.81 -13.43
C ILE A 274 -7.85 -7.54 -13.67
N ASP A 275 -7.37 -6.88 -12.61
CA ASP A 275 -6.74 -5.56 -12.70
C ASP A 275 -5.39 -5.62 -13.40
N SER A 276 -4.47 -6.44 -12.87
CA SER A 276 -3.14 -6.64 -13.46
C SER A 276 -3.22 -7.32 -14.83
N SER A 277 -4.18 -8.23 -15.03
CA SER A 277 -4.41 -8.87 -16.31
C SER A 277 -4.92 -7.88 -17.38
N ALA A 278 -5.79 -6.93 -17.00
CA ALA A 278 -6.25 -5.87 -17.89
C ALA A 278 -5.09 -4.98 -18.33
N VAL A 279 -4.23 -4.56 -17.41
CA VAL A 279 -3.02 -3.77 -17.75
C VAL A 279 -2.13 -4.55 -18.71
N LEU A 280 -1.89 -5.84 -18.46
CA LEU A 280 -1.07 -6.69 -19.34
C LEU A 280 -1.68 -6.83 -20.74
N ALA A 281 -2.99 -7.05 -20.84
CA ALA A 281 -3.68 -7.18 -22.12
C ALA A 281 -3.67 -5.86 -22.93
N LEU A 282 -3.86 -4.73 -22.23
CA LEU A 282 -3.91 -3.39 -22.82
C LEU A 282 -2.52 -2.80 -23.11
N ALA A 283 -1.42 -3.43 -22.67
CA ALA A 283 -0.05 -3.01 -22.99
C ALA A 283 0.30 -3.11 -24.49
N GLY A 284 -0.55 -3.73 -25.30
CA GLY A 284 -0.42 -3.76 -26.76
C GLY A 284 0.91 -4.37 -27.23
N ASP A 285 1.56 -3.74 -28.21
CA ASP A 285 2.81 -4.23 -28.80
C ASP A 285 4.00 -4.22 -27.83
N ARG A 286 3.97 -3.35 -26.81
CA ARG A 286 5.01 -3.30 -25.77
C ARG A 286 5.06 -4.56 -24.92
N ARG A 287 3.98 -5.35 -24.88
CA ARG A 287 3.88 -6.61 -24.14
C ARG A 287 4.98 -7.61 -24.51
N ALA A 288 5.39 -7.68 -25.78
CA ALA A 288 6.32 -8.71 -26.27
C ALA A 288 7.71 -8.69 -25.60
N GLY A 289 8.10 -7.57 -24.99
CA GLY A 289 9.37 -7.43 -24.26
C GLY A 289 9.22 -7.39 -22.74
N MET A 290 8.01 -7.53 -22.21
CA MET A 290 7.75 -7.39 -20.77
C MET A 290 7.96 -8.70 -20.02
N HIS A 291 8.52 -8.58 -18.82
CA HIS A 291 8.57 -9.65 -17.82
C HIS A 291 7.50 -9.39 -16.75
N THR A 292 6.81 -10.45 -16.33
CA THR A 292 5.81 -10.37 -15.27
C THR A 292 6.30 -11.06 -14.01
N PHE A 293 5.92 -10.53 -12.84
CA PHE A 293 6.35 -11.01 -11.54
C PHE A 293 5.15 -11.27 -10.64
N THR A 294 5.14 -12.41 -9.97
CA THR A 294 4.03 -12.87 -9.13
C THR A 294 4.58 -13.34 -7.80
N ALA A 295 3.99 -12.87 -6.69
CA ALA A 295 4.27 -13.44 -5.38
C ALA A 295 3.62 -14.83 -5.31
N LEU A 296 4.42 -15.83 -4.97
CA LEU A 296 3.97 -17.18 -4.66
C LEU A 296 4.12 -17.39 -3.15
N THR A 297 3.04 -17.11 -2.44
CA THR A 297 2.82 -17.41 -1.02
C THR A 297 1.83 -18.58 -0.90
N GLY A 298 1.69 -19.18 0.29
CA GLY A 298 0.60 -20.14 0.56
C GLY A 298 -0.78 -19.57 0.18
N GLY A 299 -1.04 -18.28 0.43
CA GLY A 299 -2.35 -17.68 0.18
C GLY A 299 -2.65 -17.53 -1.31
N THR A 300 -1.64 -17.11 -2.09
CA THR A 300 -1.77 -16.99 -3.55
C THR A 300 -1.79 -18.35 -4.27
N ALA A 301 -1.28 -19.40 -3.61
CA ALA A 301 -1.42 -20.77 -4.08
C ALA A 301 -2.84 -21.29 -3.81
N ASP A 302 -3.34 -21.10 -2.58
CA ASP A 302 -4.66 -21.56 -2.14
C ASP A 302 -5.82 -20.87 -2.88
N ASN A 303 -5.73 -19.56 -3.09
CA ASN A 303 -6.77 -18.79 -3.79
C ASN A 303 -6.69 -18.90 -5.33
N GLY A 304 -5.65 -19.56 -5.84
CA GLY A 304 -5.36 -19.76 -7.26
C GLY A 304 -4.78 -18.56 -8.01
N ASP A 305 -4.41 -17.46 -7.35
CA ASP A 305 -3.84 -16.27 -7.98
C ASP A 305 -2.56 -16.56 -8.75
N ALA A 306 -1.63 -17.28 -8.12
CA ALA A 306 -0.36 -17.63 -8.76
C ALA A 306 -0.58 -18.53 -9.99
N GLU A 307 -1.52 -19.48 -9.91
CA GLU A 307 -1.87 -20.34 -11.04
C GLU A 307 -2.45 -19.52 -12.20
N HIS A 308 -3.39 -18.61 -11.91
CA HIS A 308 -4.01 -17.77 -12.92
C HIS A 308 -3.03 -16.79 -13.55
N ALA A 309 -2.08 -16.25 -12.76
CA ALA A 309 -1.01 -15.40 -13.25
C ALA A 309 -0.11 -16.14 -14.24
N ALA A 310 0.38 -17.34 -13.90
CA ALA A 310 1.16 -18.16 -14.83
C ALA A 310 0.36 -18.55 -16.07
N TRP A 311 -0.93 -18.84 -15.91
CA TRP A 311 -1.80 -19.20 -17.01
C TRP A 311 -1.97 -18.03 -17.99
N ILE A 312 -2.39 -16.85 -17.52
CA ILE A 312 -2.62 -15.71 -18.41
C ILE A 312 -1.33 -15.20 -19.05
N ALA A 313 -0.19 -15.26 -18.34
CA ALA A 313 1.11 -14.94 -18.90
C ALA A 313 1.46 -15.85 -20.09
N ARG A 314 1.19 -17.17 -19.96
CA ARG A 314 1.39 -18.14 -21.04
C ARG A 314 0.48 -17.89 -22.22
N GLU A 315 -0.81 -17.63 -21.98
CA GLU A 315 -1.79 -17.33 -23.03
C GLU A 315 -1.43 -16.05 -23.79
N LEU A 316 -0.88 -15.05 -23.11
CA LEU A 316 -0.47 -13.78 -23.70
C LEU A 316 0.99 -13.76 -24.19
N GLY A 317 1.71 -14.88 -24.05
CA GLY A 317 3.06 -15.08 -24.56
C GLY A 317 4.14 -14.27 -23.85
N VAL A 318 4.00 -14.02 -22.54
CA VAL A 318 4.99 -13.29 -21.73
C VAL A 318 5.61 -14.17 -20.63
N PRO A 319 6.88 -13.95 -20.26
CA PRO A 319 7.49 -14.60 -19.10
C PRO A 319 6.78 -14.23 -17.79
N ASN A 320 6.61 -15.23 -16.92
CA ASN A 320 6.13 -15.03 -15.55
C ASN A 320 7.12 -15.64 -14.56
N HIS A 321 7.64 -14.78 -13.69
CA HIS A 321 8.52 -15.14 -12.59
C HIS A 321 7.67 -15.29 -11.33
N GLN A 322 7.52 -16.52 -10.84
CA GLN A 322 6.85 -16.78 -9.57
C GLN A 322 7.88 -16.80 -8.46
N VAL A 323 7.93 -15.70 -7.69
CA VAL A 323 8.86 -15.50 -6.59
C VAL A 323 8.32 -16.19 -5.36
N VAL A 324 9.10 -17.12 -4.81
CA VAL A 324 8.68 -17.98 -3.71
C VAL A 324 8.84 -17.25 -2.38
N PHE A 325 7.78 -17.23 -1.59
CA PHE A 325 7.77 -16.81 -0.19
C PHE A 325 7.53 -18.06 0.69
N PRO A 326 8.61 -18.68 1.19
CA PRO A 326 8.49 -19.91 1.99
C PRO A 326 7.70 -19.68 3.28
N ALA A 327 7.06 -20.74 3.79
CA ALA A 327 6.27 -20.67 5.04
C ALA A 327 7.13 -20.37 6.28
N GLU A 328 8.42 -20.70 6.21
CA GLU A 328 9.44 -20.42 7.22
C GLU A 328 10.08 -19.04 7.08
N LEU A 329 9.77 -18.28 6.03
CA LEU A 329 10.36 -16.97 5.78
C LEU A 329 10.15 -16.05 6.99
N THR A 330 11.25 -15.48 7.49
CA THR A 330 11.24 -14.50 8.57
C THR A 330 12.39 -13.52 8.32
N PRO A 331 12.11 -12.22 8.09
CA PRO A 331 13.17 -11.23 7.99
C PRO A 331 13.90 -11.07 9.33
N THR A 332 15.16 -10.67 9.28
CA THR A 332 15.89 -10.30 10.51
C THR A 332 15.40 -8.95 11.03
N PRO A 333 15.61 -8.65 12.34
CA PRO A 333 15.30 -7.32 12.87
C PRO A 333 15.95 -6.16 12.08
N GLU A 334 17.18 -6.34 11.60
CA GLU A 334 17.87 -5.35 10.75
C GLU A 334 17.15 -5.12 9.41
N GLN A 335 16.75 -6.21 8.74
CA GLN A 335 16.02 -6.15 7.46
C GLN A 335 14.67 -5.46 7.63
N TRP A 336 13.97 -5.72 8.75
CA TRP A 336 12.71 -5.05 9.05
C TRP A 336 12.89 -3.55 9.32
N LEU A 337 13.89 -3.17 10.11
CA LEU A 337 14.22 -1.77 10.37
C LEU A 337 14.59 -1.02 9.09
N ARG A 338 15.34 -1.66 8.19
CA ARG A 338 15.64 -1.12 6.86
C ARG A 338 14.34 -0.87 6.09
N LEU A 339 13.45 -1.86 6.00
CA LEU A 339 12.18 -1.71 5.30
C LEU A 339 11.32 -0.60 5.91
N LEU A 340 11.20 -0.58 7.24
CA LEU A 340 10.42 0.43 7.96
C LEU A 340 10.97 1.85 7.72
N TRP A 341 12.29 2.01 7.65
CA TRP A 341 12.92 3.30 7.33
C TRP A 341 12.82 3.68 5.85
N LEU A 342 12.82 2.70 4.96
CA LEU A 342 12.52 2.90 3.54
C LEU A 342 11.08 3.41 3.37
N THR A 343 10.12 2.80 4.08
CA THR A 343 8.68 3.06 3.93
C THR A 343 8.14 4.21 4.78
N GLU A 344 8.78 4.55 5.90
CA GLU A 344 8.44 5.71 6.75
C GLU A 344 6.99 5.73 7.26
N THR A 345 6.39 4.57 7.52
CA THR A 345 4.99 4.46 7.97
C THR A 345 4.80 3.32 8.97
N PRO A 346 4.00 3.50 10.03
CA PRO A 346 3.68 2.42 10.97
C PRO A 346 2.83 1.31 10.34
N MET A 347 2.25 1.54 9.16
CA MET A 347 1.47 0.56 8.40
C MET A 347 2.31 -0.50 7.67
N CYS A 348 3.62 -0.55 7.90
CA CYS A 348 4.48 -1.58 7.33
C CYS A 348 4.11 -2.98 7.85
N GLY A 349 3.70 -3.86 6.93
CA GLY A 349 3.20 -5.21 7.23
C GLY A 349 3.61 -6.23 6.16
N PRO A 350 2.98 -7.42 6.11
CA PRO A 350 3.39 -8.51 5.22
C PRO A 350 3.29 -8.13 3.74
N GLU A 351 2.23 -7.43 3.33
CA GLU A 351 2.06 -6.98 1.94
C GLU A 351 3.22 -6.06 1.49
N VAL A 352 3.57 -5.10 2.34
CA VAL A 352 4.65 -4.14 2.06
C VAL A 352 6.00 -4.87 1.93
N TYR A 353 6.23 -5.87 2.80
CA TYR A 353 7.41 -6.74 2.72
C TYR A 353 7.42 -7.56 1.42
N TYR A 354 6.30 -8.19 1.04
CA TYR A 354 6.22 -8.97 -0.20
C TYR A 354 6.46 -8.13 -1.45
N LYS A 355 5.89 -6.93 -1.51
CA LYS A 355 6.15 -6.01 -2.63
C LYS A 355 7.59 -5.53 -2.66
N HIS A 356 8.20 -5.27 -1.50
CA HIS A 356 9.63 -4.94 -1.43
C HIS A 356 10.50 -6.07 -2.01
N GLU A 357 10.28 -7.31 -1.58
CA GLU A 357 11.04 -8.46 -2.07
C GLU A 357 10.78 -8.75 -3.55
N LEU A 358 9.55 -8.57 -4.04
CA LEU A 358 9.24 -8.68 -5.46
C LEU A 358 10.02 -7.68 -6.32
N HIS A 359 10.11 -6.41 -5.89
CA HIS A 359 10.89 -5.40 -6.61
C HIS A 359 12.38 -5.75 -6.63
N ARG A 360 12.91 -6.22 -5.49
CA ARG A 360 14.30 -6.65 -5.38
C ARG A 360 14.62 -7.81 -6.31
N PHE A 361 13.76 -8.84 -6.31
CA PHE A 361 13.87 -9.97 -7.22
C PHE A 361 13.82 -9.50 -8.68
N ALA A 362 12.82 -8.67 -9.03
CA ALA A 362 12.67 -8.19 -10.39
C ALA A 362 13.90 -7.43 -10.89
N ARG A 363 14.50 -6.59 -10.03
CA ARG A 363 15.70 -5.83 -10.35
C ARG A 363 16.93 -6.73 -10.49
N GLU A 364 17.09 -7.75 -9.65
CA GLU A 364 18.19 -8.72 -9.74
C GLU A 364 18.08 -9.58 -11.00
N ALA A 365 16.90 -10.14 -11.25
CA ALA A 365 16.63 -10.97 -12.43
C ALA A 365 16.74 -10.16 -13.73
N ARG A 366 16.37 -8.87 -13.69
CA ARG A 366 16.35 -7.94 -14.83
C ARG A 366 17.05 -6.62 -14.49
N PRO A 367 18.38 -6.53 -14.57
CA PRO A 367 19.13 -5.30 -14.27
C PRO A 367 18.81 -4.11 -15.20
N GLY A 368 18.15 -4.35 -16.34
CA GLY A 368 17.65 -3.31 -17.25
C GLY A 368 16.29 -2.72 -16.86
N LEU A 369 15.55 -3.38 -15.96
CA LEU A 369 14.20 -3.00 -15.56
C LEU A 369 14.22 -1.75 -14.69
N ARG A 370 13.59 -0.67 -15.17
CA ARG A 370 13.54 0.63 -14.46
C ARG A 370 12.12 1.06 -14.10
N GLY A 371 11.10 0.40 -14.65
CA GLY A 371 9.70 0.66 -14.31
C GLY A 371 8.89 -0.60 -14.09
N MET A 372 7.84 -0.50 -13.28
CA MET A 372 6.92 -1.57 -12.93
C MET A 372 5.48 -1.09 -13.09
N LEU A 373 4.71 -1.76 -13.93
CA LEU A 373 3.28 -1.52 -14.07
C LEU A 373 2.50 -2.30 -13.01
N LEU A 374 1.53 -1.63 -12.42
CA LEU A 374 0.72 -2.15 -11.32
C LEU A 374 -0.78 -2.10 -11.65
N GLY A 375 -1.54 -3.08 -11.16
CA GLY A 375 -3.01 -3.02 -11.14
C GLY A 375 -3.59 -2.28 -9.93
N ALA A 376 -2.75 -1.58 -9.15
CA ALA A 376 -3.13 -0.90 -7.92
C ALA A 376 -4.13 0.25 -8.19
N ALA A 377 -4.89 0.60 -7.16
CA ALA A 377 -5.94 1.63 -7.17
C ALA A 377 -7.22 1.29 -7.97
N SER A 378 -7.33 0.10 -8.54
CA SER A 378 -8.54 -0.33 -9.24
C SER A 378 -9.70 -0.59 -8.27
N ASP A 379 -9.44 -1.19 -7.11
CA ASP A 379 -10.48 -1.59 -6.15
C ASP A 379 -11.26 -0.39 -5.60
N GLU A 380 -10.56 0.70 -5.32
CA GLU A 380 -11.02 1.95 -4.71
C GLU A 380 -12.12 2.62 -5.53
N PHE A 381 -11.95 2.68 -6.85
CA PHE A 381 -12.82 3.45 -7.74
C PHE A 381 -13.72 2.57 -8.61
N ASN A 382 -13.42 1.28 -8.75
CA ASN A 382 -14.23 0.33 -9.54
C ASN A 382 -15.15 -0.54 -8.67
N GLY A 383 -15.19 -0.35 -7.35
CA GLY A 383 -16.05 -1.11 -6.44
C GLY A 383 -15.52 -2.52 -6.12
N GLY A 384 -14.21 -2.62 -5.90
CA GLY A 384 -13.52 -3.88 -5.60
C GLY A 384 -13.64 -4.37 -4.16
N TYR A 385 -13.83 -3.47 -3.19
CA TYR A 385 -13.78 -3.80 -1.76
C TYR A 385 -15.08 -4.32 -1.16
N ALA A 386 -16.20 -4.27 -1.87
CA ALA A 386 -17.49 -4.63 -1.29
C ALA A 386 -17.50 -6.05 -0.69
N GLN A 387 -16.89 -7.01 -1.39
CA GLN A 387 -16.79 -8.40 -0.92
C GLN A 387 -15.77 -8.57 0.22
N ASP A 388 -14.64 -7.85 0.17
CA ASP A 388 -13.63 -7.84 1.22
C ASP A 388 -14.20 -7.28 2.55
N MET A 389 -15.19 -6.39 2.46
CA MET A 389 -15.95 -5.86 3.60
C MET A 389 -17.09 -6.79 4.06
N GLY A 390 -17.28 -7.95 3.42
CA GLY A 390 -18.29 -8.94 3.78
C GLY A 390 -19.69 -8.68 3.21
N ALA A 391 -19.83 -7.79 2.22
CA ALA A 391 -21.12 -7.55 1.57
C ALA A 391 -21.50 -8.69 0.61
N ALA A 392 -22.75 -9.15 0.70
CA ALA A 392 -23.29 -10.16 -0.21
C ALA A 392 -23.89 -9.57 -1.50
N ASP A 393 -24.34 -8.31 -1.42
CA ASP A 393 -24.98 -7.55 -2.49
C ASP A 393 -24.81 -6.03 -2.28
N TRP A 394 -25.25 -5.22 -3.25
CA TRP A 394 -25.14 -3.76 -3.16
C TRP A 394 -25.88 -3.15 -1.95
N PRO A 395 -27.13 -3.57 -1.61
CA PRO A 395 -27.79 -3.08 -0.40
C PRO A 395 -27.04 -3.38 0.91
N SER A 396 -26.50 -4.59 1.08
CA SER A 396 -25.70 -4.92 2.27
C SER A 396 -24.40 -4.12 2.32
N PHE A 397 -23.77 -3.85 1.18
CA PHE A 397 -22.61 -2.97 1.09
C PHE A 397 -22.95 -1.54 1.54
N LEU A 398 -24.03 -0.95 1.04
CA LEU A 398 -24.50 0.36 1.51
C LEU A 398 -24.84 0.35 3.01
N GLY A 399 -25.34 -0.77 3.54
CA GLY A 399 -25.57 -0.96 4.97
C GLY A 399 -24.29 -0.87 5.80
N ILE A 400 -23.19 -1.48 5.33
CA ILE A 400 -21.87 -1.38 5.98
C ILE A 400 -21.34 0.05 5.90
N LEU A 401 -21.41 0.68 4.72
CA LEU A 401 -21.00 2.07 4.55
C LEU A 401 -21.82 3.04 5.43
N ALA A 402 -23.11 2.76 5.65
CA ALA A 402 -23.94 3.53 6.56
C ALA A 402 -23.49 3.41 8.03
N GLN A 403 -22.95 2.25 8.45
CA GLN A 403 -22.35 2.12 9.78
C GLN A 403 -21.06 2.93 9.90
N LEU A 404 -20.20 2.92 8.87
CA LEU A 404 -18.99 3.73 8.83
C LEU A 404 -19.31 5.23 8.84
N ASP A 405 -20.25 5.68 8.02
CA ASP A 405 -20.74 7.06 7.99
C ASP A 405 -21.25 7.49 9.37
N ARG A 406 -22.08 6.65 9.98
CA ARG A 406 -22.60 6.88 11.33
C ARG A 406 -21.46 6.98 12.36
N GLY A 407 -20.49 6.08 12.31
CA GLY A 407 -19.28 6.13 13.14
C GLY A 407 -18.52 7.46 12.98
N THR A 408 -18.31 7.89 11.73
CA THR A 408 -17.67 9.17 11.39
C THR A 408 -18.43 10.36 11.96
N ARG A 409 -19.76 10.39 11.81
CA ARG A 409 -20.60 11.47 12.35
C ARG A 409 -20.58 11.51 13.88
N LEU A 410 -20.57 10.35 14.54
CA LEU A 410 -20.47 10.25 16.01
C LEU A 410 -19.10 10.69 16.53
N ALA A 411 -18.01 10.41 15.80
CA ALA A 411 -16.67 10.86 16.17
C ALA A 411 -16.59 12.40 16.26
N ARG A 412 -17.35 13.12 15.42
CA ARG A 412 -17.49 14.59 15.46
C ARG A 412 -18.38 15.09 16.61
N ARG A 413 -19.05 14.19 17.33
CA ARG A 413 -20.02 14.49 18.41
C ARG A 413 -19.71 13.69 19.68
N PRO A 414 -18.58 13.95 20.34
CA PRO A 414 -18.14 13.16 21.49
C PRO A 414 -19.11 13.18 22.69
N ALA A 415 -20.00 14.16 22.80
CA ALA A 415 -21.05 14.19 23.82
C ALA A 415 -22.14 13.12 23.59
N LEU A 416 -22.43 12.78 22.33
CA LEU A 416 -23.46 11.81 21.97
C LEU A 416 -22.93 10.37 21.95
N ARG A 417 -21.62 10.17 21.75
CA ARG A 417 -21.00 8.84 21.65
C ARG A 417 -21.31 7.93 22.85
N HIS A 418 -21.39 8.50 24.07
CA HIS A 418 -21.62 7.74 25.31
C HIS A 418 -23.03 7.15 25.39
N TRP A 419 -24.00 7.84 24.81
CA TRP A 419 -25.39 7.38 24.73
C TRP A 419 -25.60 6.42 23.56
N TRP A 420 -24.70 6.48 22.56
CA TRP A 420 -24.76 5.63 21.39
C TRP A 420 -24.07 4.27 21.61
N ALA A 421 -22.97 4.22 22.35
CA ALA A 421 -22.24 2.98 22.63
C ALA A 421 -22.97 2.01 23.60
N GLN A 422 -24.26 2.24 23.86
CA GLN A 422 -25.10 1.42 24.72
C GLN A 422 -26.17 0.76 23.87
N GLU A 423 -26.19 -0.57 23.84
CA GLU A 423 -27.29 -1.33 23.28
C GLU A 423 -28.42 -1.45 24.30
N PRO A 424 -29.70 -1.27 23.90
CA PRO A 424 -30.18 -0.91 22.56
C PRO A 424 -30.03 0.59 22.23
N TYR A 425 -29.81 0.94 20.96
CA TYR A 425 -29.67 2.35 20.53
C TYR A 425 -30.95 3.17 20.78
N PHE A 426 -30.86 4.24 21.59
CA PHE A 426 -32.00 5.10 21.94
C PHE A 426 -32.07 6.42 21.17
N LEU A 427 -30.99 6.81 20.49
CA LEU A 427 -30.90 8.09 19.78
C LEU A 427 -31.40 7.95 18.33
N ALA A 428 -32.17 8.93 17.87
CA ALA A 428 -32.56 9.02 16.46
C ALA A 428 -31.35 9.44 15.60
N GLU A 429 -31.28 8.96 14.35
CA GLU A 429 -30.22 9.30 13.38
C GLU A 429 -30.00 10.81 13.22
N LYS A 430 -31.10 11.56 13.08
CA LYS A 430 -31.08 13.03 12.98
C LYS A 430 -30.47 13.74 14.20
N ALA A 431 -30.30 13.07 15.34
CA ALA A 431 -29.72 13.68 16.54
C ALA A 431 -28.20 13.89 16.42
N VAL A 432 -27.51 13.14 15.55
CA VAL A 432 -26.05 13.21 15.41
C VAL A 432 -25.63 14.47 14.63
N ASP A 433 -26.25 14.73 13.48
CA ASP A 433 -25.90 15.88 12.63
C ASP A 433 -27.08 16.54 11.89
N GLY A 434 -28.32 16.12 12.17
CA GLY A 434 -29.52 16.69 11.54
C GLY A 434 -29.78 16.20 10.12
N LEU A 435 -29.00 15.24 9.60
CA LEU A 435 -29.17 14.67 8.27
C LEU A 435 -29.83 13.29 8.35
N GLU A 436 -30.77 13.05 7.44
CA GLU A 436 -31.27 11.69 7.20
C GLU A 436 -30.23 10.90 6.37
N PRO A 437 -30.07 9.59 6.61
CA PRO A 437 -29.22 8.73 5.78
C PRO A 437 -29.60 8.85 4.31
N ASP A 438 -28.61 9.08 3.46
CA ASP A 438 -28.78 9.25 2.02
C ASP A 438 -27.76 8.37 1.29
N PRO A 439 -28.19 7.38 0.50
CA PRO A 439 -27.28 6.42 -0.15
C PRO A 439 -26.23 7.10 -1.04
N ASP A 440 -26.61 8.16 -1.76
CA ASP A 440 -25.68 8.90 -2.61
C ASP A 440 -24.57 9.56 -1.80
N ARG A 441 -24.95 10.32 -0.76
CA ARG A 441 -24.00 10.98 0.15
C ARG A 441 -23.08 9.99 0.85
N ILE A 442 -23.61 8.85 1.31
CA ILE A 442 -22.83 7.80 2.00
C ILE A 442 -21.79 7.20 1.04
N TYR A 443 -22.19 6.87 -0.19
CA TYR A 443 -21.26 6.33 -1.17
C TYR A 443 -20.19 7.36 -1.58
N ARG A 444 -20.55 8.64 -1.71
CA ARG A 444 -19.57 9.71 -1.96
C ARG A 444 -18.60 9.92 -0.79
N ALA A 445 -19.08 9.79 0.45
CA ALA A 445 -18.20 9.81 1.62
C ALA A 445 -17.20 8.65 1.61
N TYR A 446 -17.65 7.45 1.21
CA TYR A 446 -16.78 6.30 0.96
C TYR A 446 -15.72 6.61 -0.10
N LEU A 447 -16.10 7.13 -1.28
CA LEU A 447 -15.13 7.49 -2.32
C LEU A 447 -14.09 8.53 -1.86
N ARG A 448 -14.50 9.52 -1.06
CA ARG A 448 -13.55 10.49 -0.47
C ARG A 448 -12.61 9.83 0.54
N SER A 449 -13.13 8.87 1.32
CA SER A 449 -12.31 8.04 2.21
C SER A 449 -11.27 7.27 1.42
N GLU A 450 -11.66 6.58 0.34
CA GLU A 450 -10.73 5.83 -0.52
C GLU A 450 -9.67 6.74 -1.15
N TYR A 451 -10.06 7.93 -1.64
CA TYR A 451 -9.11 8.93 -2.15
C TYR A 451 -8.09 9.42 -1.10
N GLY A 452 -8.50 9.50 0.17
CA GLY A 452 -7.57 9.77 1.29
C GLY A 452 -6.68 8.57 1.60
N GLN A 453 -7.25 7.36 1.61
CA GLN A 453 -6.55 6.12 1.94
C GLN A 453 -5.45 5.78 0.94
N ILE A 454 -5.68 5.93 -0.37
CA ILE A 454 -4.64 5.63 -1.38
C ILE A 454 -3.34 6.39 -1.11
N GLN A 455 -3.44 7.64 -0.65
CA GLN A 455 -2.29 8.51 -0.39
C GLN A 455 -1.46 8.06 0.80
N GLN A 456 -2.05 7.32 1.75
CA GLN A 456 -1.39 6.85 2.99
C GLN A 456 -1.15 5.35 3.05
N TYR A 457 -1.65 4.61 2.06
CA TYR A 457 -1.47 3.18 1.93
C TYR A 457 -0.90 2.88 0.54
N ASN A 458 -1.74 2.53 -0.44
CA ASN A 458 -1.33 2.06 -1.78
C ASN A 458 -0.14 2.83 -2.37
N VAL A 459 -0.32 4.11 -2.73
CA VAL A 459 0.75 4.84 -3.44
C VAL A 459 1.92 5.20 -2.52
N TRP A 460 1.73 5.15 -1.20
CA TRP A 460 2.79 5.41 -0.24
C TRP A 460 3.84 4.30 -0.24
N HIS A 461 3.41 3.03 -0.13
CA HIS A 461 4.35 1.90 -0.12
C HIS A 461 4.78 1.49 -1.52
N GLU A 462 3.93 1.60 -2.53
CA GLU A 462 4.30 1.27 -3.92
C GLU A 462 5.44 2.13 -4.43
N ASP A 463 5.39 3.46 -4.19
CA ASP A 463 6.48 4.34 -4.60
C ASP A 463 7.79 4.02 -3.86
N ARG A 464 7.74 3.82 -2.53
CA ARG A 464 8.95 3.64 -1.71
C ARG A 464 9.59 2.26 -1.86
N THR A 465 8.80 1.20 -1.96
CA THR A 465 9.33 -0.16 -2.14
C THR A 465 9.95 -0.34 -3.53
N ALA A 466 9.32 0.22 -4.57
CA ALA A 466 9.90 0.28 -5.90
C ALA A 466 11.18 1.14 -5.91
N ALA A 467 11.13 2.30 -5.24
CA ALA A 467 12.27 3.21 -5.16
C ALA A 467 13.48 2.60 -4.46
N GLY A 468 13.28 1.85 -3.39
CA GLY A 468 14.37 1.13 -2.71
C GLY A 468 15.07 0.07 -3.58
N SER A 469 14.54 -0.24 -4.76
CA SER A 469 15.13 -1.15 -5.75
C SER A 469 15.52 -0.44 -7.06
N GLY A 470 15.50 0.90 -7.11
CA GLY A 470 15.78 1.66 -8.33
C GLY A 470 14.76 1.40 -9.45
N VAL A 471 13.48 1.26 -9.08
CA VAL A 471 12.35 1.02 -9.99
C VAL A 471 11.29 2.10 -9.79
N GLU A 472 10.64 2.53 -10.87
CA GLU A 472 9.46 3.38 -10.82
C GLU A 472 8.16 2.57 -10.92
N ALA A 473 7.32 2.64 -9.89
CA ALA A 473 5.94 2.15 -9.96
C ALA A 473 5.06 3.08 -10.82
N ARG A 474 4.27 2.49 -11.73
CA ARG A 474 3.28 3.16 -12.60
C ARG A 474 1.90 2.52 -12.41
N VAL A 475 0.88 3.36 -12.23
CA VAL A 475 -0.46 2.98 -11.75
C VAL A 475 -1.56 3.46 -12.71
N PRO A 476 -1.84 2.75 -13.82
CA PRO A 476 -2.75 3.21 -14.88
C PRO A 476 -4.21 3.46 -14.42
N PHE A 477 -4.65 2.81 -13.35
CA PHE A 477 -5.99 3.03 -12.79
C PHE A 477 -6.14 4.39 -12.07
N LEU A 478 -5.04 5.09 -11.78
CA LEU A 478 -5.04 6.46 -11.27
C LEU A 478 -4.96 7.50 -12.39
N ASP A 479 -5.45 7.19 -13.59
CA ASP A 479 -5.80 8.23 -14.55
C ASP A 479 -7.02 8.99 -14.03
N HIS A 480 -6.89 10.30 -13.86
CA HIS A 480 -7.98 11.10 -13.32
C HIS A 480 -9.26 11.02 -14.14
N ARG A 481 -9.17 10.79 -15.45
CA ARG A 481 -10.34 10.64 -16.32
C ARG A 481 -11.13 9.37 -16.00
N LEU A 482 -10.46 8.29 -15.58
CA LEU A 482 -11.13 7.07 -15.09
C LEU A 482 -11.82 7.33 -13.77
N VAL A 483 -11.10 7.93 -12.83
CA VAL A 483 -11.63 8.21 -11.48
C VAL A 483 -12.80 9.19 -11.54
N GLU A 484 -12.70 10.24 -12.35
CA GLU A 484 -13.79 11.20 -12.58
C GLU A 484 -15.01 10.51 -13.22
N LEU A 485 -14.80 9.62 -14.19
CA LEU A 485 -15.89 8.85 -14.80
C LEU A 485 -16.61 8.01 -13.76
N CYS A 486 -15.87 7.26 -12.92
CA CYS A 486 -16.45 6.43 -11.86
C CYS A 486 -17.15 7.25 -10.78
N ALA A 487 -16.57 8.38 -10.36
CA ALA A 487 -17.16 9.27 -9.36
C ALA A 487 -18.48 9.93 -9.83
N ARG A 488 -18.62 10.13 -11.15
CA ARG A 488 -19.80 10.73 -11.78
C ARG A 488 -20.91 9.72 -12.10
N ILE A 489 -20.73 8.42 -11.83
CA ILE A 489 -21.77 7.42 -12.06
C ILE A 489 -23.00 7.74 -11.20
N PRO A 490 -24.20 7.90 -11.81
CA PRO A 490 -25.43 8.19 -11.07
C PRO A 490 -25.82 7.01 -10.19
N GLU A 491 -26.46 7.29 -9.05
CA GLU A 491 -26.81 6.29 -8.03
C GLU A 491 -27.50 5.06 -8.63
N ARG A 492 -28.43 5.28 -9.57
CA ARG A 492 -29.20 4.22 -10.25
C ARG A 492 -28.35 3.19 -11.00
N LEU A 493 -27.14 3.54 -11.44
CA LEU A 493 -26.26 2.66 -12.23
C LEU A 493 -25.16 2.01 -11.40
N ARG A 494 -24.89 2.47 -10.17
CA ARG A 494 -23.80 1.92 -9.35
C ARG A 494 -23.92 0.42 -9.04
N PRO A 495 -25.11 -0.12 -8.70
CA PRO A 495 -25.25 -1.56 -8.49
C PRO A 495 -24.93 -2.39 -9.74
N GLU A 496 -25.21 -1.85 -10.92
CA GLU A 496 -24.93 -2.52 -12.19
C GLU A 496 -23.46 -2.40 -12.58
N LEU A 497 -22.85 -1.22 -12.42
CA LEU A 497 -21.51 -0.94 -12.93
C LEU A 497 -20.38 -1.23 -11.94
N LEU A 498 -20.59 -0.99 -10.64
CA LEU A 498 -19.50 -1.00 -9.66
C LEU A 498 -19.48 -2.28 -8.82
N TRP A 499 -20.61 -3.00 -8.73
CA TRP A 499 -20.63 -4.28 -8.03
C TRP A 499 -19.66 -5.27 -8.68
N ASN A 500 -18.68 -5.75 -7.90
CA ASN A 500 -17.63 -6.68 -8.34
C ASN A 500 -16.82 -6.20 -9.55
N LYS A 501 -16.58 -4.89 -9.65
CA LYS A 501 -15.83 -4.29 -10.78
C LYS A 501 -16.45 -4.56 -12.15
N ARG A 502 -17.78 -4.63 -12.24
CA ARG A 502 -18.45 -5.00 -13.50
C ARG A 502 -18.07 -4.08 -14.67
N ILE A 503 -17.94 -2.77 -14.44
CA ILE A 503 -17.52 -1.80 -15.46
C ILE A 503 -16.18 -2.17 -16.08
N LEU A 504 -15.19 -2.53 -15.26
CA LEU A 504 -13.88 -2.99 -15.72
C LEU A 504 -14.03 -4.30 -16.51
N ARG A 505 -14.71 -5.30 -15.93
CA ARG A 505 -14.88 -6.62 -16.55
C ARG A 505 -15.54 -6.54 -17.92
N GLU A 506 -16.56 -5.71 -18.07
CA GLU A 506 -17.25 -5.52 -19.35
C GLU A 506 -16.40 -4.73 -20.33
N ALA A 507 -15.69 -3.69 -19.87
CA ALA A 507 -14.83 -2.86 -20.71
C ALA A 507 -13.67 -3.66 -21.33
N VAL A 508 -13.05 -4.56 -20.57
CA VAL A 508 -11.90 -5.36 -21.05
C VAL A 508 -12.25 -6.79 -21.42
N GLY A 509 -13.50 -7.22 -21.26
CA GLY A 509 -13.90 -8.62 -21.41
C GLY A 509 -13.66 -9.21 -22.81
N SER A 510 -13.64 -8.36 -23.85
CA SER A 510 -13.27 -8.79 -25.21
C SER A 510 -11.76 -8.91 -25.45
N ARG A 511 -10.94 -8.29 -24.59
CA ARG A 511 -9.47 -8.29 -24.64
C ARG A 511 -8.84 -9.36 -23.75
N LEU A 512 -9.64 -9.98 -22.87
CA LEU A 512 -9.20 -11.00 -21.93
C LEU A 512 -9.91 -12.33 -22.16
N PRO A 513 -9.24 -13.47 -21.90
CA PRO A 513 -9.93 -14.75 -21.84
C PRO A 513 -11.03 -14.74 -20.76
N ARG A 514 -12.16 -15.41 -21.04
CA ARG A 514 -13.29 -15.52 -20.09
C ARG A 514 -12.87 -16.03 -18.71
N ARG A 515 -11.90 -16.95 -18.65
CA ARG A 515 -11.34 -17.48 -17.40
C ARG A 515 -10.88 -16.39 -16.44
N ILE A 516 -10.38 -15.26 -16.94
CA ILE A 516 -9.97 -14.11 -16.12
C ILE A 516 -11.09 -13.09 -15.99
N ALA A 517 -11.76 -12.76 -17.10
CA ALA A 517 -12.82 -11.74 -17.12
C ALA A 517 -13.99 -12.06 -16.16
N GLU A 518 -14.32 -13.35 -15.99
CA GLU A 518 -15.42 -13.83 -15.16
C GLU A 518 -14.97 -14.32 -13.78
N ARG A 519 -13.66 -14.36 -13.50
CA ARG A 519 -13.13 -14.85 -12.21
C ARG A 519 -13.57 -13.94 -11.06
N PRO A 520 -14.23 -14.45 -10.01
CA PRO A 520 -14.55 -13.67 -8.82
C PRO A 520 -13.31 -13.03 -8.20
N LYS A 521 -13.49 -11.89 -7.54
CA LYS A 521 -12.44 -11.30 -6.70
C LYS A 521 -12.19 -12.27 -5.54
N VAL A 522 -10.92 -12.52 -5.25
CA VAL A 522 -10.49 -13.27 -4.06
C VAL A 522 -9.51 -12.39 -3.27
N PRO A 523 -9.55 -12.44 -1.93
CA PRO A 523 -8.58 -11.72 -1.11
C PRO A 523 -7.14 -12.24 -1.33
N PHE A 524 -6.16 -11.34 -1.19
CA PHE A 524 -4.74 -11.69 -1.28
C PHE A 524 -4.28 -12.54 -0.09
N PHE A 525 -4.73 -12.18 1.12
CA PHE A 525 -4.60 -13.03 2.31
C PHE A 525 -5.77 -14.00 2.34
N TYR A 526 -5.49 -15.27 2.10
CA TYR A 526 -6.50 -16.32 1.96
C TYR A 526 -6.02 -17.62 2.62
N GLY A 527 -6.96 -18.37 3.19
CA GLY A 527 -6.71 -19.70 3.76
C GLY A 527 -5.56 -19.74 4.77
N GLU A 528 -4.86 -20.87 4.80
CA GLU A 528 -3.70 -21.12 5.66
C GLU A 528 -2.49 -20.23 5.31
N GLY A 529 -2.40 -19.75 4.07
CA GLY A 529 -1.40 -18.75 3.68
C GLY A 529 -1.41 -17.47 4.52
N THR A 530 -2.58 -17.10 5.03
CA THR A 530 -2.76 -15.98 5.95
C THR A 530 -2.01 -16.22 7.25
N TYR A 531 -2.09 -17.43 7.79
CA TYR A 531 -1.40 -17.83 9.01
C TYR A 531 0.12 -17.66 8.87
N HIS A 532 0.73 -18.14 7.77
CA HIS A 532 2.17 -17.99 7.55
C HIS A 532 2.62 -16.53 7.46
N SER A 533 1.82 -15.67 6.82
CA SER A 533 2.11 -14.24 6.67
C SER A 533 2.20 -13.53 8.02
N TYR A 534 1.30 -13.86 8.95
CA TYR A 534 1.31 -13.28 10.29
C TYR A 534 2.28 -13.99 11.23
N ARG A 535 2.51 -15.29 11.04
CA ARG A 535 3.54 -16.06 11.77
C ARG A 535 4.94 -15.50 11.52
N MET A 536 5.22 -15.05 10.30
CA MET A 536 6.43 -14.30 9.96
C MET A 536 6.64 -13.10 10.90
N LEU A 537 5.58 -12.31 11.16
CA LEU A 537 5.66 -11.16 12.05
C LEU A 537 5.84 -11.58 13.52
N VAL A 538 5.15 -12.63 13.97
CA VAL A 538 5.32 -13.14 15.33
C VAL A 538 6.75 -13.62 15.57
N ARG A 539 7.32 -14.38 14.62
CA ARG A 539 8.71 -14.83 14.67
C ARG A 539 9.68 -13.66 14.66
N LEU A 540 9.43 -12.64 13.82
CA LEU A 540 10.22 -11.41 13.80
C LEU A 540 10.19 -10.69 15.15
N MET A 541 9.01 -10.54 15.76
CA MET A 541 8.86 -9.89 17.08
C MET A 541 9.53 -10.69 18.20
N GLY A 542 9.55 -12.03 18.10
CA GLY A 542 10.21 -12.93 19.06
C GLY A 542 11.70 -13.15 18.81
N ALA A 543 12.24 -12.75 17.65
CA ALA A 543 13.63 -12.96 17.29
C ALA A 543 14.60 -12.26 18.25
N ASP A 544 15.80 -12.81 18.41
CA ASP A 544 16.87 -12.27 19.26
C ASP A 544 16.43 -11.91 20.69
N SER A 545 15.61 -12.78 21.31
CA SER A 545 15.01 -12.56 22.63
C SER A 545 14.12 -11.31 22.69
N GLY A 546 13.41 -10.99 21.61
CA GLY A 546 12.51 -9.84 21.54
C GLY A 546 13.22 -8.49 21.33
N ALA A 547 14.43 -8.49 20.76
CA ALA A 547 15.24 -7.27 20.60
C ALA A 547 14.49 -6.13 19.88
N LEU A 548 13.68 -6.46 18.86
CA LEU A 548 12.87 -5.48 18.13
C LEU A 548 11.80 -4.85 19.04
N VAL A 549 11.12 -5.67 19.85
CA VAL A 549 10.08 -5.23 20.79
C VAL A 549 10.69 -4.31 21.85
N GLU A 550 11.79 -4.72 22.48
CA GLU A 550 12.45 -3.91 23.50
C GLU A 550 12.98 -2.59 22.94
N ARG A 551 13.48 -2.58 21.70
CA ARG A 551 13.88 -1.36 21.02
C ARG A 551 12.70 -0.41 20.79
N ALA A 552 11.55 -0.93 20.37
CA ALA A 552 10.34 -0.12 20.17
C ALA A 552 9.83 0.47 21.50
N LEU A 553 9.82 -0.31 22.57
CA LEU A 553 9.37 0.12 23.90
C LEU A 553 10.33 1.10 24.58
N ALA A 554 11.62 1.01 24.28
CA ALA A 554 12.64 1.95 24.77
C ALA A 554 12.72 3.26 23.97
N ALA A 555 11.95 3.39 22.88
CA ALA A 555 12.03 4.52 21.99
C ALA A 555 11.53 5.83 22.64
N PRO A 556 12.00 7.00 22.17
CA PRO A 556 11.57 8.30 22.70
C PRO A 556 10.04 8.48 22.68
N GLY A 557 9.46 8.73 23.86
CA GLY A 557 8.02 8.96 24.05
C GLY A 557 7.18 7.68 24.13
N ALA A 558 7.73 6.50 23.84
CA ALA A 558 6.94 5.25 23.82
C ALA A 558 6.26 4.93 25.17
N ALA A 559 6.98 5.12 26.29
CA ALA A 559 6.48 4.81 27.63
C ALA A 559 5.27 5.66 28.08
N ASP A 560 5.00 6.79 27.42
CA ASP A 560 3.83 7.64 27.73
C ASP A 560 2.55 7.11 27.05
N PHE A 561 2.68 6.27 26.03
CA PHE A 561 1.56 5.81 25.18
C PHE A 561 1.42 4.29 25.11
N ILE A 562 2.50 3.53 25.31
CA ILE A 562 2.54 2.08 25.17
C ILE A 562 2.82 1.43 26.53
N ASP A 563 1.92 0.54 26.94
CA ASP A 563 2.12 -0.35 28.08
C ASP A 563 2.97 -1.56 27.65
N GLY A 564 4.26 -1.52 27.97
CA GLY A 564 5.22 -2.56 27.59
C GLY A 564 4.92 -3.93 28.19
N ASP A 565 4.32 -4.00 29.38
CA ASP A 565 3.97 -5.27 30.01
C ASP A 565 2.79 -5.93 29.28
N ARG A 566 1.80 -5.13 28.85
CA ARG A 566 0.71 -5.62 27.99
C ARG A 566 1.21 -6.05 26.62
N VAL A 567 2.14 -5.31 26.01
CA VAL A 567 2.74 -5.70 24.72
C VAL A 567 3.42 -7.07 24.83
N ARG A 568 4.23 -7.30 25.87
CA ARG A 568 4.89 -8.59 26.10
C ARG A 568 3.90 -9.70 26.41
N ALA A 569 2.90 -9.44 27.25
CA ALA A 569 1.86 -10.41 27.56
C ALA A 569 1.08 -10.82 26.30
N HIS A 570 0.67 -9.84 25.49
CA HIS A 570 -0.04 -10.07 24.24
C HIS A 570 0.81 -10.84 23.21
N LEU A 571 2.09 -10.50 23.08
CA LEU A 571 3.01 -11.26 22.24
C LEU A 571 3.18 -12.71 22.73
N ALA A 572 3.24 -12.93 24.05
CA ALA A 572 3.32 -14.26 24.63
C ALA A 572 2.02 -15.07 24.44
N GLU A 573 0.86 -14.41 24.46
CA GLU A 573 -0.45 -15.00 24.16
C GLU A 573 -0.53 -15.45 22.69
N ILE A 574 -0.06 -14.60 21.76
CA ILE A 574 0.01 -14.95 20.33
C ILE A 574 1.06 -16.05 20.07
N GLY A 575 2.18 -16.01 20.82
CA GLY A 575 3.04 -17.14 21.19
C GLY A 575 3.30 -18.22 20.14
N GLU A 576 3.30 -19.50 20.55
CA GLU A 576 3.42 -20.68 19.67
C GLU A 576 2.06 -21.17 19.10
N GLY A 577 0.96 -20.52 19.46
CA GLY A 577 -0.40 -20.85 19.01
C GLY A 577 -0.90 -19.98 17.86
N ARG A 578 -2.23 -19.95 17.69
CA ARG A 578 -2.85 -19.29 16.54
C ARG A 578 -2.66 -17.78 16.56
N THR A 579 -2.35 -17.30 15.37
CA THR A 579 -2.04 -15.91 15.09
C THR A 579 -3.32 -15.20 14.63
N ASP A 580 -3.94 -14.39 15.50
CA ASP A 580 -5.07 -13.54 15.09
C ASP A 580 -4.56 -12.40 14.20
N ALA A 581 -5.00 -12.38 12.95
CA ALA A 581 -4.52 -11.49 11.90
C ALA A 581 -4.65 -10.00 12.27
N PRO A 582 -5.86 -9.48 12.57
CA PRO A 582 -6.04 -8.13 13.10
C PRO A 582 -5.17 -7.79 14.31
N SER A 583 -5.10 -8.70 15.28
CA SER A 583 -4.34 -8.51 16.51
C SER A 583 -2.82 -8.42 16.27
N VAL A 584 -2.27 -9.26 15.38
CA VAL A 584 -0.85 -9.20 15.01
C VAL A 584 -0.52 -7.95 14.22
N GLU A 585 -1.35 -7.56 13.25
CA GLU A 585 -1.14 -6.30 12.54
C GLU A 585 -1.18 -5.12 13.49
N MET A 586 -2.13 -5.10 14.42
CA MET A 586 -2.24 -4.03 15.40
C MET A 586 -1.00 -3.95 16.29
N LEU A 587 -0.54 -5.09 16.81
CA LEU A 587 0.69 -5.15 17.60
C LEU A 587 1.89 -4.65 16.80
N MET A 588 2.05 -5.11 15.55
CA MET A 588 3.16 -4.68 14.68
C MET A 588 3.09 -3.19 14.35
N ARG A 589 1.90 -2.63 14.13
CA ARG A 589 1.70 -1.17 13.92
C ARG A 589 2.17 -0.37 15.13
N VAL A 590 1.80 -0.79 16.34
CA VAL A 590 2.23 -0.14 17.59
C VAL A 590 3.74 -0.23 17.76
N LEU A 591 4.35 -1.40 17.50
CA LEU A 591 5.80 -1.54 17.56
C LEU A 591 6.49 -0.68 16.49
N ASN A 592 5.98 -0.64 15.26
CA ASN A 592 6.52 0.19 14.20
C ASN A 592 6.51 1.68 14.56
N MET A 593 5.53 2.17 15.32
CA MET A 593 5.55 3.55 15.82
C MET A 593 6.76 3.80 16.73
N GLY A 594 7.02 2.90 17.69
CA GLY A 594 8.19 2.97 18.56
C GLY A 594 9.50 2.88 17.77
N LEU A 595 9.58 1.94 16.83
CA LEU A 595 10.75 1.80 15.96
C LEU A 595 10.98 3.05 15.09
N LEU A 596 9.93 3.67 14.54
CA LEU A 596 10.05 4.93 13.81
C LEU A 596 10.48 6.09 14.72
N ALA A 597 10.03 6.13 15.96
CA ALA A 597 10.49 7.10 16.96
C ALA A 597 11.98 6.96 17.27
N ASP A 598 12.47 5.73 17.38
CA ASP A 598 13.91 5.46 17.52
C ASP A 598 14.68 5.81 16.24
N LEU A 599 14.22 5.37 15.07
CA LEU A 599 14.85 5.64 13.78
C LEU A 599 14.89 7.14 13.46
N ALA A 600 13.92 7.92 13.93
CA ALA A 600 13.96 9.38 13.80
C ALA A 600 15.24 9.95 14.42
N VAL A 601 15.66 9.45 15.59
CA VAL A 601 16.85 9.91 16.33
C VAL A 601 18.12 9.19 15.85
N ASN A 602 18.03 7.88 15.68
CA ASN A 602 19.12 6.96 15.37
C ASN A 602 19.01 6.44 13.91
N ALA A 603 18.82 7.38 12.97
CA ALA A 603 18.59 7.05 11.56
C ALA A 603 19.78 6.28 10.94
N PRO A 604 19.56 5.08 10.39
CA PRO A 604 20.56 4.42 9.56
C PRO A 604 20.59 5.08 8.17
N ARG A 605 21.74 4.99 7.49
CA ARG A 605 21.77 5.11 6.04
C ARG A 605 21.28 3.80 5.45
N LEU A 606 20.42 3.87 4.43
CA LEU A 606 19.91 2.65 3.82
C LEU A 606 21.05 1.85 3.21
N GLU A 607 21.96 2.44 2.44
CA GLU A 607 23.14 1.76 1.88
C GLU A 607 24.03 1.02 2.91
N ASP A 608 24.02 1.41 4.18
CA ASP A 608 24.81 0.76 5.24
C ASP A 608 24.10 -0.42 5.92
N THR A 609 22.83 -0.68 5.57
CA THR A 609 22.02 -1.76 6.17
C THR A 609 21.82 -2.91 5.20
N SER A 610 21.77 -4.14 5.70
CA SER A 610 21.51 -5.30 4.86
C SER A 610 20.03 -5.41 4.51
N ALA A 611 19.71 -5.55 3.23
CA ALA A 611 18.40 -6.02 2.79
C ALA A 611 18.27 -7.55 2.89
N GLY A 612 19.36 -8.29 3.18
CA GLY A 612 19.36 -9.75 3.14
C GLY A 612 19.53 -10.33 1.74
N PRO A 613 19.49 -11.66 1.59
CA PRO A 613 19.48 -12.31 0.28
C PRO A 613 18.20 -11.96 -0.48
N VAL A 614 18.27 -11.94 -1.80
CA VAL A 614 17.09 -11.84 -2.66
C VAL A 614 16.42 -13.20 -2.77
N LEU A 615 15.09 -13.21 -2.70
CA LEU A 615 14.29 -14.42 -2.83
C LEU A 615 14.52 -15.11 -4.18
N GLN A 616 14.07 -16.35 -4.31
CA GLN A 616 14.26 -17.15 -5.51
C GLN A 616 12.93 -17.34 -6.23
N GLU A 617 12.99 -17.55 -7.53
CA GLU A 617 11.84 -18.05 -8.27
C GLU A 617 11.75 -19.57 -8.20
N ILE A 618 10.55 -20.10 -8.46
CA ILE A 618 10.37 -21.54 -8.57
C ILE A 618 11.10 -22.08 -9.81
N THR A 619 12.09 -22.94 -9.59
CA THR A 619 12.87 -23.59 -10.66
C THR A 619 12.66 -25.11 -10.64
N GLY A 620 11.72 -25.62 -11.44
CA GLY A 620 11.46 -27.06 -11.59
C GLY A 620 10.05 -27.51 -11.20
N GLY A 621 9.67 -28.74 -11.56
CA GLY A 621 8.30 -29.29 -11.43
C GLY A 621 7.99 -30.01 -10.11
N GLY A 622 8.63 -29.60 -8.99
CA GLY A 622 8.26 -30.10 -7.66
C GLY A 622 6.90 -29.55 -7.20
N PRO A 623 6.26 -30.13 -6.17
CA PRO A 623 4.98 -29.64 -5.67
C PRO A 623 5.16 -28.24 -5.06
N VAL A 624 4.54 -27.24 -5.69
CA VAL A 624 4.53 -25.83 -5.22
C VAL A 624 4.08 -25.74 -3.76
N ALA A 625 3.09 -26.55 -3.39
CA ALA A 625 2.51 -26.62 -2.05
C ALA A 625 3.57 -26.90 -0.97
N ASP A 626 4.52 -27.80 -1.22
CA ASP A 626 5.52 -28.20 -0.22
C ASP A 626 6.46 -27.06 0.18
N THR A 627 6.63 -26.06 -0.69
CA THR A 627 7.57 -24.94 -0.46
C THR A 627 6.91 -23.74 0.20
N VAL A 628 5.64 -23.45 -0.12
CA VAL A 628 4.94 -22.24 0.36
C VAL A 628 3.84 -22.50 1.38
N ALA A 629 3.51 -23.78 1.58
CA ALA A 629 2.58 -24.26 2.58
C ALA A 629 3.23 -25.39 3.39
N ALA A 630 4.41 -25.13 3.97
CA ALA A 630 5.06 -26.08 4.85
C ALA A 630 4.13 -26.38 6.03
N ARG A 631 3.47 -27.54 5.95
CA ARG A 631 2.64 -28.06 7.04
C ARG A 631 3.58 -28.47 8.16
N PRO A 632 3.32 -28.11 9.42
CA PRO A 632 4.08 -28.67 10.52
C PRO A 632 4.08 -30.20 10.39
N GLU A 633 5.25 -30.83 10.34
CA GLU A 633 5.31 -32.29 10.44
C GLU A 633 4.69 -32.66 11.78
N LEU A 634 3.56 -33.38 11.75
CA LEU A 634 2.95 -33.87 12.96
C LEU A 634 3.79 -35.04 13.48
N PRO A 635 4.51 -34.90 14.62
CA PRO A 635 5.32 -35.98 15.17
C PRO A 635 4.46 -37.21 15.46
N GLY A 636 4.68 -38.28 14.71
CA GLY A 636 3.88 -39.51 14.81
C GLY A 636 4.02 -40.21 16.16
N ASP A 637 5.13 -39.97 16.87
CA ASP A 637 5.46 -40.52 18.18
C ASP A 637 4.99 -39.65 19.35
N ALA A 638 4.57 -38.40 19.11
CA ALA A 638 4.06 -37.52 20.15
C ALA A 638 2.61 -37.88 20.52
N VAL A 639 2.29 -37.74 21.81
CA VAL A 639 0.94 -38.01 22.32
C VAL A 639 0.05 -36.81 22.06
N LEU A 640 -1.08 -37.05 21.41
CA LEU A 640 -2.07 -36.03 21.09
C LEU A 640 -3.15 -35.99 22.18
N ALA A 641 -3.45 -34.80 22.69
CA ALA A 641 -4.51 -34.55 23.65
C ALA A 641 -5.40 -33.38 23.20
N PHE A 642 -6.61 -33.29 23.76
CA PHE A 642 -7.37 -32.04 23.73
C PHE A 642 -6.69 -31.01 24.64
N ALA A 643 -6.66 -29.76 24.20
CA ALA A 643 -6.19 -28.65 25.03
C ALA A 643 -7.17 -28.37 26.19
N GLU A 644 -6.74 -27.56 27.15
CA GLU A 644 -7.58 -27.20 28.30
C GLU A 644 -8.87 -26.49 27.84
N ASN A 645 -9.99 -26.79 28.51
CA ASN A 645 -11.34 -26.28 28.19
C ASN A 645 -11.89 -26.64 26.79
N VAL A 646 -11.31 -27.63 26.11
CA VAL A 646 -11.81 -28.11 24.83
C VAL A 646 -12.65 -29.37 25.02
N LEU A 647 -13.85 -29.37 24.41
CA LEU A 647 -14.77 -30.49 24.43
C LEU A 647 -15.18 -30.87 23.02
N LEU A 648 -15.13 -32.16 22.71
CA LEU A 648 -15.79 -32.73 21.54
C LEU A 648 -17.16 -33.27 21.97
N LEU A 649 -18.23 -32.59 21.56
CA LEU A 649 -19.61 -32.98 21.85
C LEU A 649 -20.34 -33.39 20.57
N THR A 650 -21.47 -34.07 20.73
CA THR A 650 -22.39 -34.38 19.63
C THR A 650 -23.81 -34.12 20.09
N ASP A 651 -24.70 -33.80 19.15
CA ASP A 651 -26.11 -33.68 19.45
C ASP A 651 -26.69 -35.04 19.93
N PRO A 652 -27.83 -35.07 20.63
CA PRO A 652 -28.40 -36.31 21.15
C PRO A 652 -28.73 -37.37 20.08
N ALA A 653 -28.93 -36.96 18.81
CA ALA A 653 -29.16 -37.87 17.70
C ALA A 653 -27.86 -38.39 17.07
N GLY A 654 -26.70 -37.82 17.42
CA GLY A 654 -25.39 -38.22 16.91
C GLY A 654 -25.14 -37.82 15.45
N SER A 655 -25.92 -36.89 14.93
CA SER A 655 -25.89 -36.40 13.54
C SER A 655 -24.82 -35.34 13.32
N ASP A 656 -24.64 -34.44 14.28
CA ASP A 656 -23.69 -33.33 14.20
C ASP A 656 -22.69 -33.40 15.36
N TRP A 657 -21.44 -33.06 15.07
CA TRP A 657 -20.36 -33.03 16.06
C TRP A 657 -19.84 -31.61 16.21
N TYR A 658 -19.50 -31.23 17.43
CA TYR A 658 -19.12 -29.88 17.80
C TYR A 658 -17.80 -29.90 18.55
N LEU A 659 -16.89 -29.05 18.12
CA LEU A 659 -15.70 -28.72 18.88
C LEU A 659 -15.98 -27.43 19.65
N ILE A 660 -15.94 -27.52 20.97
CA ILE A 660 -16.25 -26.42 21.88
C ILE A 660 -14.97 -26.01 22.58
N LYS A 661 -14.69 -24.72 22.63
CA LYS A 661 -13.59 -24.14 23.41
C LYS A 661 -14.12 -23.00 24.25
N ASP A 662 -13.76 -23.00 25.54
CA ASP A 662 -14.19 -21.98 26.51
C ASP A 662 -15.72 -21.76 26.58
N GLY A 663 -16.50 -22.80 26.24
CA GLY A 663 -17.96 -22.80 26.30
C GLY A 663 -18.67 -22.38 25.02
N GLU A 664 -17.96 -22.02 23.95
CA GLU A 664 -18.52 -21.66 22.65
C GLU A 664 -18.29 -22.74 21.59
N ILE A 665 -19.26 -22.91 20.68
CA ILE A 665 -19.12 -23.83 19.53
C ILE A 665 -18.26 -23.13 18.47
N GLU A 666 -17.09 -23.69 18.23
CA GLU A 666 -16.10 -23.11 17.31
C GLU A 666 -16.09 -23.84 15.97
N PHE A 667 -16.33 -25.15 15.99
CA PHE A 667 -16.41 -25.96 14.77
C PHE A 667 -17.62 -26.89 14.79
N VAL A 668 -18.25 -27.02 13.63
CA VAL A 668 -19.20 -28.10 13.32
C VAL A 668 -18.48 -29.10 12.42
N LEU A 669 -18.28 -30.31 12.91
CA LEU A 669 -17.56 -31.37 12.23
C LEU A 669 -18.52 -32.27 11.45
N GLN A 670 -18.21 -32.52 10.18
CA GLN A 670 -19.02 -33.40 9.35
C GLN A 670 -18.94 -34.86 9.83
N ALA A 671 -20.10 -35.49 9.97
CA ALA A 671 -20.18 -36.90 10.32
C ALA A 671 -19.47 -37.77 9.28
N GLY A 672 -18.47 -38.53 9.72
CA GLY A 672 -17.67 -39.42 8.87
C GLY A 672 -16.40 -38.81 8.30
N SER A 673 -16.04 -37.56 8.65
CA SER A 673 -14.74 -37.01 8.26
C SER A 673 -13.59 -37.78 8.92
N PRO A 674 -12.46 -37.98 8.21
CA PRO A 674 -11.24 -38.57 8.77
C PRO A 674 -10.78 -37.87 10.06
N THR A 675 -10.84 -36.54 10.06
CA THR A 675 -10.51 -35.68 11.21
C THR A 675 -11.36 -36.01 12.44
N LEU A 676 -12.69 -36.10 12.27
CA LEU A 676 -13.58 -36.45 13.38
C LEU A 676 -13.29 -37.86 13.91
N ALA A 677 -12.94 -38.80 13.03
CA ALA A 677 -12.57 -40.15 13.44
C ALA A 677 -11.33 -40.15 14.35
N VAL A 678 -10.31 -39.34 14.01
CA VAL A 678 -9.12 -39.15 14.85
C VAL A 678 -9.48 -38.47 16.17
N LEU A 679 -10.22 -37.35 16.13
CA LEU A 679 -10.60 -36.60 17.34
C LEU A 679 -11.39 -37.43 18.35
N ARG A 680 -12.24 -38.35 17.88
CA ARG A 680 -12.97 -39.29 18.74
C ARG A 680 -12.07 -40.33 19.41
N ALA A 681 -10.89 -40.58 18.85
CA ALA A 681 -9.90 -41.51 19.39
C ALA A 681 -8.89 -40.83 20.33
N VAL A 682 -8.81 -39.49 20.33
CA VAL A 682 -7.91 -38.73 21.20
C VAL A 682 -8.24 -39.00 22.67
N ASP A 683 -7.29 -39.63 23.37
CA ASP A 683 -7.40 -40.03 24.77
C ASP A 683 -6.36 -39.35 25.67
N GLY A 684 -5.49 -38.50 25.08
CA GLY A 684 -4.39 -37.83 25.75
C GLY A 684 -3.25 -38.75 26.19
N LYS A 685 -3.20 -39.98 25.68
CA LYS A 685 -2.19 -41.01 26.04
C LYS A 685 -1.59 -41.73 24.83
N SER A 686 -2.30 -41.78 23.72
CA SER A 686 -1.89 -42.46 22.50
C SER A 686 -1.09 -41.54 21.58
N ALA A 687 -0.06 -42.09 20.95
CA ALA A 687 0.74 -41.36 19.96
C ALA A 687 -0.10 -41.11 18.69
N LEU A 688 0.18 -40.02 17.97
CA LEU A 688 -0.60 -39.67 16.77
C LEU A 688 -0.62 -40.80 15.73
N ALA A 689 0.49 -41.51 15.52
CA ALA A 689 0.53 -42.63 14.58
C ALA A 689 -0.47 -43.74 14.95
N ASP A 690 -0.60 -44.04 16.26
CA ASP A 690 -1.53 -45.04 16.77
C ASP A 690 -3.00 -44.58 16.71
N LEU A 691 -3.23 -43.26 16.67
CA LEU A 691 -4.56 -42.68 16.46
C LEU A 691 -4.97 -42.67 14.98
N LEU A 692 -4.00 -42.52 14.06
CA LEU A 692 -4.24 -42.48 12.61
C LEU A 692 -4.42 -43.88 12.00
N ALA A 693 -3.73 -44.89 12.52
CA ALA A 693 -3.75 -46.27 12.02
C ALA A 693 -5.15 -46.91 11.97
N PRO A 694 -5.96 -46.86 13.05
CA PRO A 694 -7.25 -47.57 13.10
C PRO A 694 -8.32 -46.94 12.21
N VAL A 695 -8.17 -45.66 11.88
CA VAL A 695 -9.12 -44.88 11.07
C VAL A 695 -8.71 -44.80 9.60
N GLY A 696 -7.58 -45.42 9.22
CA GLY A 696 -7.09 -45.43 7.84
C GLY A 696 -6.55 -44.09 7.35
N ALA A 697 -6.20 -43.18 8.27
CA ALA A 697 -5.78 -41.81 7.96
C ALA A 697 -4.25 -41.62 7.95
N GLU A 698 -3.46 -42.70 7.99
CA GLU A 698 -1.99 -42.63 8.00
C GLU A 698 -1.38 -41.95 6.77
N GLY A 699 -2.12 -41.85 5.66
CA GLY A 699 -1.73 -41.10 4.46
C GLY A 699 -2.76 -40.06 4.02
N ASP A 700 -3.70 -39.72 4.91
CA ASP A 700 -4.75 -38.75 4.62
C ASP A 700 -4.24 -37.33 4.89
N GLU A 701 -3.94 -36.63 3.81
CA GLU A 701 -3.42 -35.26 3.87
C GLU A 701 -4.44 -34.24 4.40
N GLU A 702 -5.75 -34.50 4.24
CA GLU A 702 -6.83 -33.63 4.73
C GLU A 702 -6.96 -33.78 6.25
N ALA A 703 -6.97 -35.02 6.75
CA ALA A 703 -7.00 -35.30 8.18
C ALA A 703 -5.81 -34.69 8.92
N ARG A 704 -4.60 -34.82 8.34
CA ARG A 704 -3.39 -34.23 8.92
C ARG A 704 -3.40 -32.71 8.88
N ALA A 705 -3.92 -32.11 7.81
CA ALA A 705 -4.06 -30.66 7.73
C ALA A 705 -5.02 -30.15 8.81
N ASP A 706 -6.19 -30.76 8.95
CA ASP A 706 -7.16 -30.39 9.98
C ASP A 706 -6.60 -30.56 11.40
N LEU A 707 -5.86 -31.63 11.67
CA LEU A 707 -5.23 -31.86 12.98
C LEU A 707 -4.13 -30.82 13.27
N GLY A 708 -3.31 -30.48 12.27
CA GLY A 708 -2.36 -29.38 12.35
C GLY A 708 -3.05 -28.05 12.67
N ASN A 709 -4.13 -27.76 11.95
CA ASN A 709 -4.95 -26.58 12.19
C ASN A 709 -5.53 -26.56 13.61
N LEU A 710 -6.04 -27.69 14.10
CA LEU A 710 -6.58 -27.80 15.46
C LEU A 710 -5.51 -27.71 16.55
N LEU A 711 -4.28 -28.14 16.28
CA LEU A 711 -3.12 -27.90 17.14
C LEU A 711 -2.76 -26.41 17.16
N ASP A 712 -2.67 -25.77 15.99
CA ASP A 712 -2.41 -24.34 15.86
C ASP A 712 -3.51 -23.51 16.53
N LEU A 713 -4.77 -23.88 16.36
CA LEU A 713 -5.94 -23.29 17.02
C LEU A 713 -5.99 -23.56 18.53
N GLY A 714 -5.09 -24.37 19.08
CA GLY A 714 -5.05 -24.75 20.48
C GLY A 714 -6.32 -25.50 20.92
N PHE A 715 -6.92 -26.29 20.04
CA PHE A 715 -7.93 -27.28 20.39
C PHE A 715 -7.30 -28.61 20.77
N LEU A 716 -6.12 -28.86 20.22
CA LEU A 716 -5.27 -29.99 20.52
C LEU A 716 -3.95 -29.50 21.10
N ALA A 717 -3.29 -30.37 21.84
CA ALA A 717 -1.95 -30.13 22.37
C ALA A 717 -1.14 -31.42 22.33
N TRP A 718 0.17 -31.28 22.20
CA TRP A 718 1.09 -32.37 22.45
C TRP A 718 1.28 -32.54 23.96
N THR A 719 1.20 -33.78 24.45
CA THR A 719 1.51 -34.10 25.85
C THR A 719 2.76 -34.96 25.90
N GLY A 720 3.72 -34.57 26.74
CA GLY A 720 5.00 -35.28 26.87
C GLY A 720 6.17 -34.35 27.05
#